data_AF-A0A6J1SKT4-F1
#
_entry.id   AF-A0A6J1SKT4-F1
#
_cell.length_a   1.000
_cell.length_b   1.000
_cell.length_c   1.000
_cell.angle_alpha   90.00
_cell.angle_beta   90.00
_cell.angle_gamma   90.00
#
_symmetry.space_group_name_H-M   'P 1'
#
loop_
_entity.id
_entity.type
_entity.pdbx_description
1 polymer ?
#
loop_
_entity_poly.entity_id
_entity_poly.type
_entity_poly.pdbx_seq_one_letter_code
_entity_poly.pdbx_strand_id
1 'polypeptide(L)'
;MRLNATLASAAWLLLALALPPSAARFALAPVRAQQVTEADLLYLFDRPAEPVFTLRGLNRDIAFDVPVSYLPERYKAVATTLAATARGSGVRLLSIPELDMTQAALDFADIAAALPFREGKYSRANPAQLAYAIRFQKFFEAANTNEEMLSRGVWARLHYHPEVVLDGWRGALSRRDGAQQGVQLPEQTQYFPEMYVDDKFFAKVREEMFVVPEGQRLVIPVLRNETQRNTAESKTWYWLEDTHLNIFHWHWHINYPPGEDDREYVDRDRRGELFVYFHRQMIARLNAERFANGVPRILPLDIHEPVAEAFFPKMTSLHQNRGYPGRQANTSLLAQTAAINSIDLWTSRYRTALAQKYMVTPEGKQIPLSGLKGLDTITNALEANSLLSPNLDFYGTVHNQLHGVMGLAHDPNHENYETISTMSVLATVRDTGFYRLHKHMDDLYEEYKVAYLQPYQTNELTWQDVSIESLAVRSDVSRAHNELHTFWQESDLDLSLGLAFAETGRAYGRFRHLQHEPFSYEVQVLNKGLREKRAYVRLFLITLTDEAGQPLELAYQQRYAIEMDRFEATLEPGLNGILRESTATPLTADQDAIYTTQTSFWGARRVNRCRCGWPQTLLVPRGNETGVTYKLFAMVTDYDQDKQPASANEICHDGWILCGVPGSDYYPDARAMGFPFDRAFRPEVKTLDDFLTDNMAVQDVVVKFDDTRVDPPSDLLPGGVSTSWMP
;
A
#
# COMPACT_ATOMS: atom_id res chain seq x y z
N MET A 1 -61.02 -1.32 -68.83
CA MET A 1 -61.06 -1.78 -70.23
C MET A 1 -59.83 -1.23 -70.93
N ARG A 2 -58.96 -2.12 -71.43
CA ARG A 2 -57.74 -1.94 -72.25
C ARG A 2 -56.43 -1.47 -71.58
N LEU A 3 -55.47 -2.40 -71.67
CA LEU A 3 -54.03 -2.38 -71.39
C LEU A 3 -53.19 -1.86 -72.58
N ASN A 4 -51.92 -1.51 -72.26
CA ASN A 4 -50.63 -1.74 -72.96
C ASN A 4 -49.80 -0.43 -72.99
N ALA A 5 -48.67 -0.27 -72.28
CA ALA A 5 -47.38 -1.00 -72.20
C ALA A 5 -46.41 -0.68 -73.36
N THR A 6 -45.25 -0.07 -73.02
CA THR A 6 -43.85 -0.16 -73.55
C THR A 6 -43.12 1.15 -73.16
N LEU A 7 -42.25 1.23 -72.13
CA LEU A 7 -40.86 0.75 -71.95
C LEU A 7 -39.84 1.17 -73.03
N ALA A 8 -38.83 1.91 -72.55
CA ALA A 8 -37.40 1.82 -72.83
C ALA A 8 -36.73 3.00 -73.56
N SER A 9 -35.99 3.78 -72.80
CA SER A 9 -34.73 4.42 -73.22
C SER A 9 -33.69 4.23 -72.12
N ALA A 10 -32.91 3.16 -72.27
CA ALA A 10 -31.55 3.00 -71.74
C ALA A 10 -30.62 4.02 -72.45
N ALA A 11 -29.41 4.35 -72.05
CA ALA A 11 -28.58 4.13 -70.88
C ALA A 11 -27.34 4.98 -71.17
N TRP A 12 -26.96 5.89 -70.26
CA TRP A 12 -25.59 6.37 -70.14
C TRP A 12 -25.15 6.06 -68.71
N LEU A 13 -24.21 5.13 -68.60
CA LEU A 13 -23.68 4.60 -67.35
C LEU A 13 -22.30 5.24 -67.09
N LEU A 14 -22.03 5.50 -65.80
CA LEU A 14 -20.73 5.69 -65.10
C LEU A 14 -20.22 7.14 -65.04
N LEU A 15 -19.87 7.74 -63.89
CA LEU A 15 -19.40 7.19 -62.62
C LEU A 15 -19.45 8.31 -61.54
N ALA A 16 -20.19 8.14 -60.42
CA ALA A 16 -19.95 8.85 -59.12
C ALA A 16 -21.00 8.48 -58.06
N LEU A 17 -20.66 7.45 -57.29
CA LEU A 17 -20.75 7.37 -55.81
C LEU A 17 -21.83 8.20 -55.09
N ALA A 18 -22.90 7.49 -54.73
CA ALA A 18 -23.50 7.37 -53.40
C ALA A 18 -23.23 8.49 -52.37
N LEU A 19 -24.26 9.30 -52.12
CA LEU A 19 -24.48 10.03 -50.87
C LEU A 19 -25.84 9.58 -50.29
N PRO A 20 -25.92 9.17 -49.01
CA PRO A 20 -27.20 8.84 -48.37
C PRO A 20 -27.94 10.10 -47.91
N PRO A 21 -29.28 10.07 -47.77
CA PRO A 21 -30.07 11.23 -47.43
C PRO A 21 -29.94 11.58 -45.93
N SER A 22 -29.58 12.84 -45.70
CA SER A 22 -29.91 13.72 -44.57
C SER A 22 -30.66 13.13 -43.37
N ALA A 23 -29.96 13.09 -42.23
CA ALA A 23 -30.37 13.67 -40.94
C ALA A 23 -31.86 13.54 -40.54
N ALA A 24 -32.28 12.33 -40.17
CA ALA A 24 -33.34 12.19 -39.18
C ALA A 24 -32.75 12.49 -37.80
N ARG A 25 -33.02 13.69 -37.27
CA ARG A 25 -32.79 14.03 -35.86
C ARG A 25 -33.62 13.07 -35.01
N PHE A 26 -33.00 12.04 -34.47
CA PHE A 26 -33.51 11.39 -33.26
C PHE A 26 -33.47 12.45 -32.16
N ALA A 27 -34.62 12.97 -31.78
CA ALA A 27 -34.75 13.69 -30.54
C ALA A 27 -34.40 12.69 -29.42
N LEU A 28 -33.19 12.79 -28.89
CA LEU A 28 -32.83 12.17 -27.62
C LEU A 28 -33.89 12.59 -26.61
N ALA A 29 -34.58 11.62 -26.00
CA ALA A 29 -35.44 11.90 -24.87
C ALA A 29 -34.63 12.70 -23.84
N PRO A 30 -35.21 13.73 -23.19
CA PRO A 30 -34.48 14.50 -22.19
C PRO A 30 -33.96 13.53 -21.12
N VAL A 31 -32.64 13.49 -20.94
CA VAL A 31 -31.99 12.76 -19.85
C VAL A 31 -32.59 13.30 -18.57
N ARG A 32 -33.52 12.53 -17.96
CA ARG A 32 -34.06 12.85 -16.64
C ARG A 32 -32.88 12.82 -15.67
N ALA A 33 -32.71 13.86 -14.86
CA ALA A 33 -31.80 13.83 -13.73
C ALA A 33 -32.21 12.63 -12.85
N GLN A 34 -31.39 11.58 -12.86
CA GLN A 34 -31.56 10.43 -12.00
C GLN A 34 -30.82 10.70 -10.69
N GLN A 35 -31.31 10.10 -9.60
CA GLN A 35 -30.67 10.18 -8.30
C GLN A 35 -29.21 9.67 -8.39
N VAL A 36 -28.30 10.32 -7.67
CA VAL A 36 -26.88 9.95 -7.63
C VAL A 36 -26.75 8.68 -6.80
N THR A 37 -26.27 7.61 -7.43
CA THR A 37 -26.01 6.33 -6.77
C THR A 37 -24.65 6.33 -6.10
N GLU A 38 -24.38 5.37 -5.20
CA GLU A 38 -23.04 5.22 -4.63
C GLU A 38 -21.98 4.85 -5.69
N ALA A 39 -22.36 4.13 -6.74
CA ALA A 39 -21.48 3.85 -7.87
C ALA A 39 -21.10 5.12 -8.63
N ASP A 40 -22.02 6.09 -8.76
CA ASP A 40 -21.73 7.38 -9.42
C ASP A 40 -20.65 8.18 -8.68
N LEU A 41 -20.50 8.00 -7.36
CA LEU A 41 -19.47 8.66 -6.55
C LEU A 41 -18.05 8.23 -6.94
N LEU A 42 -17.90 7.03 -7.51
CA LEU A 42 -16.59 6.51 -7.88
C LEU A 42 -16.03 7.19 -9.14
N TYR A 43 -16.84 7.86 -9.95
CA TYR A 43 -16.36 8.61 -11.12
C TYR A 43 -15.44 9.78 -10.76
N LEU A 44 -15.40 10.20 -9.49
CA LEU A 44 -14.40 11.18 -9.03
C LEU A 44 -12.97 10.62 -9.09
N PHE A 45 -12.76 9.30 -8.98
CA PHE A 45 -11.45 8.67 -9.17
C PHE A 45 -11.01 8.60 -10.63
N ASP A 46 -11.94 8.73 -11.59
CA ASP A 46 -11.62 8.62 -13.01
C ASP A 46 -10.86 9.87 -13.50
N ARG A 47 -9.69 9.60 -14.09
CA ARG A 47 -8.70 10.53 -14.65
C ARG A 47 -8.43 11.72 -13.72
N PRO A 48 -7.65 11.52 -12.65
CA PRO A 48 -7.38 12.57 -11.66
C PRO A 48 -6.72 13.84 -12.23
N ALA A 49 -5.93 13.71 -13.28
CA ALA A 49 -5.28 14.86 -13.94
C ALA A 49 -6.20 15.65 -14.91
N GLU A 50 -7.40 15.14 -15.21
CA GLU A 50 -8.41 15.88 -15.97
C GLU A 50 -9.33 16.69 -15.03
N PRO A 51 -9.72 17.94 -15.39
CA PRO A 51 -10.79 18.64 -14.69
C PRO A 51 -12.09 17.84 -14.69
N VAL A 52 -12.86 17.87 -13.60
CA VAL A 52 -14.05 16.99 -13.43
C VAL A 52 -15.20 17.28 -14.42
N PHE A 53 -15.20 18.45 -15.07
CA PHE A 53 -16.18 18.79 -16.10
C PHE A 53 -15.90 18.12 -17.47
N THR A 54 -14.79 17.40 -17.66
CA THR A 54 -14.59 16.54 -18.84
C THR A 54 -15.41 15.25 -18.70
N LEU A 55 -15.58 14.51 -19.80
CA LEU A 55 -16.35 13.27 -19.79
C LEU A 55 -15.59 12.14 -19.06
N ARG A 56 -16.31 11.38 -18.23
CA ARG A 56 -15.84 10.23 -17.44
C ARG A 56 -16.37 8.90 -17.98
N GLY A 57 -15.83 7.80 -17.46
CA GLY A 57 -16.10 6.44 -17.90
C GLY A 57 -15.14 5.99 -18.99
N LEU A 58 -15.14 4.67 -19.26
CA LEU A 58 -14.32 4.07 -20.33
C LEU A 58 -14.73 4.60 -21.71
N ASN A 59 -16.04 4.80 -21.92
CA ASN A 59 -16.62 5.28 -23.17
C ASN A 59 -16.72 6.81 -23.24
N ARG A 60 -16.24 7.54 -22.21
CA ARG A 60 -16.41 9.00 -22.09
C ARG A 60 -17.87 9.44 -22.26
N ASP A 61 -18.78 8.75 -21.57
CA ASP A 61 -20.24 8.90 -21.68
C ASP A 61 -20.91 9.38 -20.39
N ILE A 62 -20.13 9.63 -19.34
CA ILE A 62 -20.60 10.17 -18.07
C ILE A 62 -20.19 11.65 -17.97
N ALA A 63 -21.15 12.53 -17.70
CA ALA A 63 -20.90 13.96 -17.61
C ALA A 63 -21.37 14.55 -16.28
N PHE A 64 -20.64 15.52 -15.75
CA PHE A 64 -21.00 16.29 -14.57
C PHE A 64 -21.58 17.65 -15.00
N ASP A 65 -22.82 17.97 -14.62
CA ASP A 65 -23.40 19.31 -14.87
C ASP A 65 -22.90 20.28 -13.79
N VAL A 66 -21.65 20.75 -13.95
CA VAL A 66 -20.93 21.55 -12.95
C VAL A 66 -21.46 23.00 -12.89
N PRO A 67 -21.83 23.52 -11.70
CA PRO A 67 -22.24 24.91 -11.52
C PRO A 67 -21.13 25.90 -11.91
N VAL A 68 -21.51 27.05 -12.46
CA VAL A 68 -20.55 28.09 -12.88
C VAL A 68 -19.71 28.60 -11.71
N SER A 69 -20.28 28.65 -10.50
CA SER A 69 -19.60 29.05 -9.27
C SER A 69 -18.46 28.12 -8.87
N TYR A 70 -18.47 26.86 -9.31
CA TYR A 70 -17.43 25.87 -8.98
C TYR A 70 -16.31 25.87 -10.02
N LEU A 71 -16.53 26.48 -11.19
CA LEU A 71 -15.53 26.51 -12.24
C LEU A 71 -14.34 27.40 -11.83
N PRO A 72 -13.10 26.94 -12.01
CA PRO A 72 -11.93 27.79 -11.89
C PRO A 72 -12.06 28.98 -12.85
N GLU A 73 -11.48 30.13 -12.47
CA GLU A 73 -11.70 31.41 -13.14
C GLU A 73 -11.53 31.35 -14.67
N ARG A 74 -10.50 30.63 -15.14
CA ARG A 74 -10.23 30.41 -16.56
C ARG A 74 -11.43 29.84 -17.32
N TYR A 75 -12.24 28.99 -16.70
CA TYR A 75 -13.31 28.25 -17.36
C TYR A 75 -14.68 28.93 -17.26
N LYS A 76 -14.86 29.92 -16.39
CA LYS A 76 -16.12 30.68 -16.27
C LYS A 76 -16.54 31.35 -17.58
N ALA A 77 -15.57 31.89 -18.33
CA ALA A 77 -15.81 32.54 -19.63
C ALA A 77 -16.38 31.59 -20.70
N VAL A 78 -16.21 30.27 -20.54
CA VAL A 78 -16.68 29.24 -21.47
C VAL A 78 -17.70 28.30 -20.82
N ALA A 79 -18.26 28.68 -19.67
CA ALA A 79 -19.15 27.83 -18.88
C ALA A 79 -20.37 27.35 -19.69
N THR A 80 -20.96 28.21 -20.52
CA THR A 80 -22.07 27.84 -21.41
C THR A 80 -21.69 26.72 -22.39
N THR A 81 -20.48 26.78 -22.94
CA THR A 81 -19.96 25.74 -23.84
C THR A 81 -19.72 24.44 -23.09
N LEU A 82 -19.12 24.50 -21.90
CA LEU A 82 -18.87 23.31 -21.08
C LEU A 82 -20.17 22.62 -20.68
N ALA A 83 -21.17 23.37 -20.23
CA ALA A 83 -22.49 22.85 -19.89
C ALA A 83 -23.20 22.25 -21.12
N ALA A 84 -23.10 22.89 -22.29
CA ALA A 84 -23.64 22.35 -23.53
C ALA A 84 -22.96 21.03 -23.94
N THR A 85 -21.63 20.94 -23.80
CA THR A 85 -20.89 19.70 -24.05
C THR A 85 -21.32 18.59 -23.09
N ALA A 86 -21.40 18.87 -21.79
CA ALA A 86 -21.83 17.89 -20.79
C ALA A 86 -23.24 17.36 -21.08
N ARG A 87 -24.19 18.24 -21.38
CA ARG A 87 -25.59 17.89 -21.68
C ARG A 87 -25.77 17.24 -23.05
N GLY A 88 -24.87 17.48 -24.00
CA GLY A 88 -24.92 16.96 -25.36
C GLY A 88 -24.16 15.66 -25.58
N SER A 89 -23.22 15.31 -24.71
CA SER A 89 -22.28 14.19 -24.92
C SER A 89 -22.44 13.03 -23.93
N GLY A 90 -23.19 13.22 -22.84
CA GLY A 90 -23.37 12.18 -21.81
C GLY A 90 -24.57 11.27 -22.06
N VAL A 91 -24.36 9.95 -22.00
CA VAL A 91 -25.43 8.96 -21.80
C VAL A 91 -25.99 9.07 -20.38
N ARG A 92 -25.11 9.39 -19.41
CA ARG A 92 -25.44 9.65 -18.00
C ARG A 92 -25.00 11.07 -17.63
N LEU A 93 -25.97 11.91 -17.27
CA LEU A 93 -25.71 13.25 -16.74
C LEU A 93 -25.90 13.26 -15.23
N LEU A 94 -24.82 13.53 -14.48
CA LEU A 94 -24.83 13.71 -13.03
C LEU A 94 -25.09 15.19 -12.72
N SER A 95 -26.28 15.48 -12.19
CA SER A 95 -26.64 16.82 -11.74
C SER A 95 -25.89 17.15 -10.46
N ILE A 96 -25.20 18.29 -10.42
CA ILE A 96 -24.42 18.73 -9.26
C ILE A 96 -25.14 19.91 -8.59
N PRO A 97 -25.82 19.69 -7.43
CA PRO A 97 -26.44 20.79 -6.71
C PRO A 97 -25.42 21.85 -6.32
N GLU A 98 -25.77 23.12 -6.52
CA GLU A 98 -24.94 24.23 -6.07
C GLU A 98 -25.12 24.45 -4.57
N LEU A 99 -24.09 24.12 -3.80
CA LEU A 99 -23.93 24.48 -2.39
C LEU A 99 -23.13 25.77 -2.26
N ASP A 100 -23.41 26.55 -1.21
CA ASP A 100 -22.57 27.70 -0.83
C ASP A 100 -21.24 27.22 -0.25
N MET A 101 -20.17 27.38 -1.02
CA MET A 101 -18.81 26.98 -0.66
C MET A 101 -17.98 28.14 -0.09
N THR A 102 -18.59 29.29 0.24
CA THR A 102 -17.85 30.47 0.69
C THR A 102 -17.05 30.20 1.98
N GLN A 103 -17.68 29.57 2.97
CA GLN A 103 -16.99 29.22 4.22
C GLN A 103 -15.94 28.13 3.98
N ALA A 104 -16.26 27.10 3.19
CA ALA A 104 -15.30 26.05 2.85
C ALA A 104 -14.05 26.60 2.13
N ALA A 105 -14.21 27.58 1.25
CA ALA A 105 -13.09 28.24 0.59
C ALA A 105 -12.17 28.99 1.57
N LEU A 106 -12.74 29.59 2.62
CA LEU A 106 -11.95 30.21 3.71
C LEU A 106 -11.25 29.14 4.56
N ASP A 107 -11.98 28.08 4.92
CA ASP A 107 -11.49 27.00 5.76
C ASP A 107 -10.37 26.18 5.08
N PHE A 108 -10.31 26.18 3.75
CA PHE A 108 -9.30 25.46 2.96
C PHE A 108 -8.30 26.41 2.25
N ALA A 109 -8.22 27.68 2.66
CA ALA A 109 -7.34 28.67 2.03
C ALA A 109 -5.85 28.31 2.16
N ASP A 110 -5.46 27.70 3.27
CA ASP A 110 -4.11 27.20 3.51
C ASP A 110 -3.74 26.04 2.55
N ILE A 111 -4.68 25.11 2.35
CA ILE A 111 -4.52 24.00 1.41
C ILE A 111 -4.49 24.52 -0.03
N ALA A 112 -5.29 25.54 -0.36
CA ALA A 112 -5.29 26.15 -1.70
C ALA A 112 -3.94 26.81 -2.01
N ALA A 113 -3.31 27.44 -1.01
CA ALA A 113 -2.00 28.05 -1.15
C ALA A 113 -0.88 26.99 -1.26
N ALA A 114 -0.98 25.88 -0.52
CA ALA A 114 0.04 24.84 -0.46
C ALA A 114 -0.05 23.82 -1.61
N LEU A 115 -1.26 23.42 -1.99
CA LEU A 115 -1.58 22.29 -2.87
C LEU A 115 -2.71 22.63 -3.86
N PRO A 116 -2.54 23.64 -4.72
CA PRO A 116 -3.49 23.89 -5.80
C PRO A 116 -3.47 22.77 -6.85
N PHE A 117 -4.51 22.64 -7.67
CA PHE A 117 -4.72 21.49 -8.58
C PHE A 117 -3.50 21.02 -9.42
N ARG A 118 -2.68 21.95 -9.94
CA ARG A 118 -1.51 21.62 -10.79
C ARG A 118 -0.14 21.86 -10.14
N GLU A 119 -0.09 22.33 -8.91
CA GLU A 119 1.17 22.70 -8.26
C GLU A 119 1.21 22.21 -6.81
N GLY A 120 2.26 22.57 -6.09
CA GLY A 120 2.48 22.12 -4.73
C GLY A 120 3.18 20.76 -4.64
N LYS A 121 3.69 20.47 -3.45
CA LYS A 121 4.42 19.23 -3.16
C LYS A 121 3.63 18.49 -2.09
N TYR A 122 2.75 17.58 -2.50
CA TYR A 122 2.03 16.74 -1.54
C TYR A 122 2.98 15.66 -1.03
N SER A 123 3.54 15.90 0.15
CA SER A 123 4.40 14.99 0.89
C SER A 123 3.64 14.50 2.11
N ARG A 124 3.39 13.20 2.12
CA ARG A 124 2.86 12.51 3.28
C ARG A 124 3.96 12.15 4.31
N ALA A 125 5.17 12.69 4.14
CA ALA A 125 6.16 12.82 5.20
C ALA A 125 6.10 14.19 5.90
N ASN A 126 5.11 15.03 5.58
CA ASN A 126 4.86 16.28 6.28
C ASN A 126 3.57 16.14 7.12
N PRO A 127 3.66 16.12 8.46
CA PRO A 127 2.50 16.00 9.35
C PRO A 127 1.36 16.98 9.05
N ALA A 128 1.69 18.25 8.77
CA ALA A 128 0.70 19.28 8.45
C ALA A 128 -0.06 18.97 7.15
N GLN A 129 0.61 18.39 6.15
CA GLN A 129 -0.04 18.02 4.90
C GLN A 129 -0.86 16.73 5.01
N LEU A 130 -0.49 15.81 5.90
CA LEU A 130 -1.30 14.62 6.19
C LEU A 130 -2.65 14.98 6.80
N ALA A 131 -2.68 15.99 7.67
CA ALA A 131 -3.91 16.51 8.24
C ALA A 131 -4.91 17.00 7.17
N TYR A 132 -4.43 17.42 6.00
CA TYR A 132 -5.28 17.85 4.89
C TYR A 132 -6.17 16.73 4.34
N ALA A 133 -5.67 15.49 4.28
CA ALA A 133 -6.49 14.36 3.84
C ALA A 133 -7.65 14.09 4.81
N ILE A 134 -7.40 14.17 6.13
CA ILE A 134 -8.43 14.04 7.17
C ILE A 134 -9.44 15.20 7.09
N ARG A 135 -8.98 16.43 6.82
CA ARG A 135 -9.87 17.59 6.62
C ARG A 135 -10.78 17.40 5.41
N PHE A 136 -10.26 16.91 4.28
CA PHE A 136 -11.09 16.57 3.12
C PHE A 136 -12.06 15.42 3.44
N GLN A 137 -11.60 14.39 4.15
CA GLN A 137 -12.47 13.29 4.58
C GLN A 137 -13.67 13.80 5.38
N LYS A 138 -13.45 14.59 6.44
CA LYS A 138 -14.52 15.22 7.22
C LYS A 138 -15.42 16.10 6.38
N PHE A 139 -14.83 16.87 5.45
CA PHE A 139 -15.58 17.72 4.55
C PHE A 139 -16.57 16.93 3.69
N PHE A 140 -16.20 15.73 3.23
CA PHE A 140 -17.08 14.85 2.48
C PHE A 140 -18.09 14.08 3.36
N GLU A 141 -17.68 13.66 4.56
CA GLU A 141 -18.55 12.98 5.53
C GLU A 141 -19.66 13.88 6.09
N ALA A 142 -19.46 15.20 6.07
CA ALA A 142 -20.49 16.17 6.44
C ALA A 142 -21.72 16.17 5.49
N ALA A 143 -21.63 15.49 4.34
CA ALA A 143 -22.72 15.40 3.39
C ALA A 143 -23.82 14.43 3.83
N ASN A 144 -25.08 14.88 3.76
CA ASN A 144 -26.24 14.07 4.12
C ASN A 144 -26.76 13.19 2.98
N THR A 145 -26.41 13.53 1.73
CA THR A 145 -26.82 12.80 0.53
C THR A 145 -25.65 12.53 -0.40
N ASN A 146 -25.83 11.62 -1.35
CA ASN A 146 -24.84 11.38 -2.40
C ASN A 146 -24.65 12.60 -3.28
N GLU A 147 -25.71 13.34 -3.58
CA GLU A 147 -25.65 14.57 -4.35
C GLU A 147 -24.83 15.66 -3.64
N GLU A 148 -25.04 15.85 -2.33
CA GLU A 148 -24.27 16.81 -1.54
C GLU A 148 -22.79 16.42 -1.48
N MET A 149 -22.52 15.12 -1.28
CA MET A 149 -21.15 14.60 -1.27
C MET A 149 -20.46 14.80 -2.62
N LEU A 150 -21.18 14.51 -3.72
CA LEU A 150 -20.68 14.71 -5.07
C LEU A 150 -20.40 16.19 -5.37
N SER A 151 -21.26 17.11 -4.93
CA SER A 151 -21.02 18.56 -5.06
C SER A 151 -19.75 19.01 -4.35
N ARG A 152 -19.53 18.53 -3.12
CA ARG A 152 -18.30 18.79 -2.35
C ARG A 152 -17.07 18.21 -3.05
N GLY A 153 -17.16 16.98 -3.56
CA GLY A 153 -16.08 16.32 -4.30
C GLY A 153 -15.73 17.02 -5.62
N VAL A 154 -16.74 17.43 -6.40
CA VAL A 154 -16.58 18.19 -7.65
C VAL A 154 -15.91 19.52 -7.39
N TRP A 155 -16.36 20.26 -6.37
CA TRP A 155 -15.72 21.51 -5.97
C TRP A 155 -14.25 21.27 -5.59
N ALA A 156 -13.96 20.28 -4.74
CA ALA A 156 -12.59 20.00 -4.31
C ALA A 156 -11.67 19.60 -5.49
N ARG A 157 -12.12 18.70 -6.38
CA ARG A 157 -11.38 18.21 -7.56
C ARG A 157 -11.03 19.30 -8.57
N LEU A 158 -11.71 20.45 -8.54
CA LEU A 158 -11.44 21.58 -9.44
C LEU A 158 -10.40 22.56 -8.90
N HIS A 159 -10.14 22.56 -7.59
CA HIS A 159 -9.33 23.60 -6.94
C HIS A 159 -8.03 23.06 -6.32
N TYR A 160 -8.03 21.82 -5.83
CA TYR A 160 -6.94 21.28 -5.02
C TYR A 160 -6.24 20.10 -5.68
N HIS A 161 -5.02 19.83 -5.21
CA HIS A 161 -4.18 18.74 -5.70
C HIS A 161 -4.93 17.39 -5.66
N PRO A 162 -4.95 16.62 -6.75
CA PRO A 162 -5.83 15.45 -6.87
C PRO A 162 -5.54 14.36 -5.84
N GLU A 163 -4.27 14.15 -5.47
CA GLU A 163 -3.90 13.11 -4.50
C GLU A 163 -4.54 13.32 -3.12
N VAL A 164 -4.38 14.50 -2.52
CA VAL A 164 -4.92 14.79 -1.17
C VAL A 164 -6.45 14.80 -1.15
N VAL A 165 -7.08 15.24 -2.25
CA VAL A 165 -8.55 15.20 -2.41
C VAL A 165 -9.04 13.76 -2.48
N LEU A 166 -8.41 12.92 -3.30
CA LEU A 166 -8.83 11.54 -3.51
C LEU A 166 -8.51 10.64 -2.32
N ASP A 167 -7.51 10.97 -1.50
CA ASP A 167 -7.28 10.33 -0.21
C ASP A 167 -8.43 10.59 0.76
N GLY A 168 -8.81 11.86 0.95
CA GLY A 168 -9.94 12.21 1.79
C GLY A 168 -11.25 11.63 1.27
N TRP A 169 -11.42 11.61 -0.06
CA TRP A 169 -12.58 11.00 -0.73
C TRP A 169 -12.66 9.50 -0.46
N ARG A 170 -11.54 8.79 -0.59
CA ARG A 170 -11.43 7.36 -0.29
C ARG A 170 -11.76 7.08 1.17
N GLY A 171 -11.20 7.86 2.10
CA GLY A 171 -11.47 7.73 3.54
C GLY A 171 -12.96 7.91 3.86
N ALA A 172 -13.60 8.93 3.27
CA ALA A 172 -15.03 9.18 3.48
C ALA A 172 -15.90 8.03 2.92
N LEU A 173 -15.55 7.50 1.75
CA LEU A 173 -16.28 6.37 1.17
C LEU A 173 -16.08 5.07 1.96
N SER A 174 -14.90 4.81 2.52
CA SER A 174 -14.63 3.57 3.27
C SER A 174 -15.39 3.51 4.61
N ARG A 175 -15.80 4.65 5.17
CA ARG A 175 -16.54 4.74 6.43
C ARG A 175 -18.07 4.71 6.29
N ARG A 176 -18.61 4.79 5.07
CA ARG A 176 -20.07 4.79 4.86
C ARG A 176 -20.67 3.41 5.06
N ASP A 177 -21.77 3.34 5.82
CA ASP A 177 -22.55 2.11 6.07
C ASP A 177 -23.01 1.41 4.76
N GLY A 178 -23.18 2.16 3.66
CA GLY A 178 -23.56 1.66 2.33
C GLY A 178 -22.40 1.13 1.47
N ALA A 179 -21.14 1.50 1.76
CA ALA A 179 -19.96 0.86 1.13
C ALA A 179 -19.89 -0.66 1.44
N GLN A 180 -20.72 -1.12 2.38
CA GLN A 180 -20.97 -2.51 2.70
C GLN A 180 -21.81 -3.29 1.66
N GLN A 181 -22.49 -2.61 0.71
CA GLN A 181 -23.50 -3.18 -0.20
C GLN A 181 -23.13 -3.13 -1.70
N GLY A 182 -21.87 -3.41 -2.06
CA GLY A 182 -21.53 -3.83 -3.43
C GLY A 182 -20.76 -2.83 -4.30
N VAL A 183 -20.27 -1.71 -3.75
CA VAL A 183 -19.42 -0.75 -4.45
C VAL A 183 -17.94 -1.00 -4.14
N GLN A 184 -17.18 -1.48 -5.13
CA GLN A 184 -15.75 -1.73 -5.00
C GLN A 184 -14.95 -0.44 -5.22
N LEU A 185 -14.24 0.04 -4.20
CA LEU A 185 -13.37 1.21 -4.38
C LEU A 185 -12.25 0.91 -5.40
N PRO A 186 -11.88 1.81 -6.31
CA PRO A 186 -10.71 1.59 -7.14
C PRO A 186 -9.43 1.50 -6.30
N GLU A 187 -8.45 0.75 -6.78
CA GLU A 187 -7.10 0.70 -6.18
C GLU A 187 -6.23 1.87 -6.65
N GLN A 188 -5.24 2.29 -5.86
CA GLN A 188 -4.42 3.47 -6.22
C GLN A 188 -3.69 3.30 -7.55
N THR A 189 -3.29 2.09 -7.91
CA THR A 189 -2.71 1.76 -9.22
C THR A 189 -3.62 2.10 -10.39
N GLN A 190 -4.94 2.05 -10.20
CA GLN A 190 -5.89 2.28 -11.27
C GLN A 190 -6.01 3.77 -11.58
N TYR A 191 -6.06 4.65 -10.58
CA TYR A 191 -6.27 6.09 -10.78
C TYR A 191 -4.99 6.94 -10.69
N PHE A 192 -3.94 6.47 -10.03
CA PHE A 192 -2.59 7.05 -10.06
C PHE A 192 -1.54 6.04 -10.56
N PRO A 193 -1.68 5.48 -11.77
CA PRO A 193 -0.73 4.51 -12.34
C PRO A 193 0.69 5.08 -12.42
N GLU A 194 0.85 6.41 -12.47
CA GLU A 194 2.15 7.07 -12.51
C GLU A 194 3.04 6.83 -11.29
N MET A 195 2.46 6.38 -10.19
CA MET A 195 3.22 5.98 -9.01
C MET A 195 3.81 4.57 -9.12
N TYR A 196 3.43 3.82 -10.17
CA TYR A 196 3.72 2.39 -10.28
C TYR A 196 4.42 1.96 -11.57
N VAL A 197 4.33 2.75 -12.64
CA VAL A 197 4.90 2.45 -13.96
C VAL A 197 5.96 3.46 -14.39
N ASP A 198 6.77 3.07 -15.37
CA ASP A 198 7.78 3.93 -15.97
C ASP A 198 7.17 4.99 -16.91
N ASP A 199 7.83 6.14 -17.06
CA ASP A 199 7.38 7.24 -17.90
C ASP A 199 7.13 6.85 -19.38
N LYS A 200 7.90 5.89 -19.93
CA LYS A 200 7.72 5.41 -21.31
C LYS A 200 6.47 4.55 -21.48
N PHE A 201 5.94 3.96 -20.41
CA PHE A 201 4.64 3.28 -20.45
C PHE A 201 3.56 4.22 -21.00
N PHE A 202 3.51 5.46 -20.51
CA PHE A 202 2.49 6.43 -20.92
C PHE A 202 2.58 6.86 -22.38
N ALA A 203 3.80 6.92 -22.93
CA ALA A 203 3.98 7.20 -24.35
C ALA A 203 3.41 6.05 -25.20
N LYS A 204 3.78 4.80 -24.87
CA LYS A 204 3.35 3.60 -25.60
C LYS A 204 1.86 3.35 -25.50
N VAL A 205 1.29 3.46 -24.30
CA VAL A 205 -0.14 3.18 -24.10
C VAL A 205 -1.03 4.22 -24.79
N ARG A 206 -0.61 5.50 -24.83
CA ARG A 206 -1.34 6.53 -25.58
C ARG A 206 -1.24 6.30 -27.08
N GLU A 207 -0.08 5.89 -27.59
CA GLU A 207 0.10 5.50 -28.99
C GLU A 207 -0.81 4.33 -29.35
N GLU A 208 -0.80 3.26 -28.54
CA GLU A 208 -1.66 2.08 -28.72
C GLU A 208 -3.14 2.45 -28.73
N MET A 209 -3.58 3.24 -27.75
CA MET A 209 -4.98 3.66 -27.65
C MET A 209 -5.44 4.54 -28.82
N PHE A 210 -4.54 5.37 -29.35
CA PHE A 210 -4.83 6.29 -30.44
C PHE A 210 -4.79 5.62 -31.83
N VAL A 211 -3.83 4.72 -32.05
CA VAL A 211 -3.58 4.10 -33.36
C VAL A 211 -4.39 2.82 -33.55
N VAL A 212 -4.52 2.01 -32.49
CA VAL A 212 -5.06 0.65 -32.59
C VAL A 212 -6.53 0.61 -32.13
N PRO A 213 -7.45 0.05 -32.95
CA PRO A 213 -8.84 -0.15 -32.55
C PRO A 213 -8.95 -0.98 -31.27
N GLU A 214 -9.89 -0.63 -30.38
CA GLU A 214 -10.00 -1.19 -29.03
C GLU A 214 -9.91 -2.73 -28.96
N GLY A 215 -10.62 -3.46 -29.84
CA GLY A 215 -10.61 -4.93 -29.86
C GLY A 215 -9.33 -5.59 -30.40
N GLN A 216 -8.33 -4.79 -30.81
CA GLN A 216 -7.04 -5.25 -31.33
C GLN A 216 -5.85 -4.75 -30.50
N ARG A 217 -6.11 -3.99 -29.42
CA ARG A 217 -5.05 -3.42 -28.58
C ARG A 217 -4.30 -4.53 -27.86
N LEU A 218 -2.98 -4.37 -27.77
CA LEU A 218 -2.11 -5.26 -27.00
C LEU A 218 -1.90 -4.72 -25.59
N VAL A 219 -1.62 -5.64 -24.66
CA VAL A 219 -1.18 -5.30 -23.32
C VAL A 219 0.24 -4.72 -23.39
N ILE A 220 0.47 -3.60 -22.73
CA ILE A 220 1.77 -2.93 -22.74
C ILE A 220 2.63 -3.46 -21.59
N PRO A 221 3.82 -4.03 -21.85
CA PRO A 221 4.72 -4.45 -20.78
C PRO A 221 5.20 -3.25 -19.96
N VAL A 222 5.08 -3.36 -18.64
CA VAL A 222 5.67 -2.41 -17.69
C VAL A 222 7.11 -2.82 -17.45
N LEU A 223 8.03 -1.90 -17.72
CA LEU A 223 9.46 -2.20 -17.65
C LEU A 223 9.98 -1.94 -16.24
N ARG A 224 10.82 -2.86 -15.74
CA ARG A 224 11.61 -2.59 -14.53
C ARG A 224 12.46 -1.34 -14.71
N ASN A 225 12.82 -0.67 -13.63
CA ASN A 225 13.71 0.46 -13.68
C ASN A 225 15.13 0.04 -14.04
N GLU A 226 15.59 0.48 -15.21
CA GLU A 226 16.86 0.02 -15.78
C GLU A 226 18.06 0.87 -15.41
N THR A 227 17.84 1.92 -14.61
CA THR A 227 18.86 2.93 -14.29
C THR A 227 20.02 2.40 -13.47
N GLN A 228 19.84 1.25 -12.83
CA GLN A 228 20.84 0.63 -11.98
C GLN A 228 21.35 -0.71 -12.51
N ARG A 229 21.20 -1.04 -13.81
CA ARG A 229 21.41 -2.38 -14.40
C ARG A 229 22.69 -3.17 -14.02
N ASN A 230 23.67 -2.57 -13.33
CA ASN A 230 24.88 -3.24 -12.84
C ASN A 230 25.26 -2.92 -11.37
N THR A 231 24.33 -2.47 -10.52
CA THR A 231 24.59 -2.25 -9.08
C THR A 231 24.18 -3.47 -8.26
N ALA A 232 24.74 -3.63 -7.05
CA ALA A 232 24.28 -4.65 -6.11
C ALA A 232 22.78 -4.48 -5.79
N GLU A 233 22.35 -3.24 -5.61
CA GLU A 233 20.95 -2.86 -5.34
C GLU A 233 19.98 -3.27 -6.45
N SER A 234 20.43 -3.29 -7.70
CA SER A 234 19.57 -3.72 -8.82
C SER A 234 19.18 -5.19 -8.80
N LYS A 235 19.87 -6.03 -8.01
CA LYS A 235 19.53 -7.45 -7.89
C LYS A 235 18.21 -7.67 -7.15
N THR A 236 17.80 -6.71 -6.31
CA THR A 236 16.55 -6.76 -5.54
C THR A 236 15.44 -5.90 -6.17
N TRP A 237 15.53 -5.57 -7.47
CA TRP A 237 14.55 -4.74 -8.18
C TRP A 237 13.11 -5.26 -8.04
N TYR A 238 12.94 -6.58 -8.13
CA TYR A 238 11.62 -7.24 -8.11
C TYR A 238 10.90 -7.06 -6.78
N TRP A 239 11.65 -6.80 -5.71
CA TRP A 239 11.12 -6.53 -4.38
C TRP A 239 10.88 -5.02 -4.24
N LEU A 240 11.86 -4.19 -4.59
CA LEU A 240 11.80 -2.72 -4.44
C LEU A 240 10.67 -2.11 -5.27
N GLU A 241 10.46 -2.64 -6.47
CA GLU A 241 9.48 -2.16 -7.45
C GLU A 241 8.20 -3.01 -7.48
N ASP A 242 8.04 -3.96 -6.54
CA ASP A 242 6.82 -4.77 -6.45
C ASP A 242 5.60 -3.87 -6.24
N THR A 243 4.62 -3.97 -7.13
CA THR A 243 3.47 -3.07 -7.13
C THR A 243 2.62 -3.25 -5.88
N HIS A 244 2.46 -4.49 -5.41
CA HIS A 244 1.69 -4.78 -4.21
C HIS A 244 2.37 -4.27 -2.94
N LEU A 245 3.67 -4.45 -2.79
CA LEU A 245 4.42 -3.97 -1.64
C LEU A 245 4.30 -2.45 -1.49
N ASN A 246 4.39 -1.73 -2.61
CA ASN A 246 4.28 -0.28 -2.66
C ASN A 246 2.85 0.20 -2.31
N ILE A 247 1.81 -0.49 -2.80
CA ILE A 247 0.41 -0.22 -2.42
C ILE A 247 0.15 -0.58 -0.95
N PHE A 248 0.71 -1.68 -0.47
CA PHE A 248 0.55 -2.13 0.91
C PHE A 248 1.10 -1.10 1.90
N HIS A 249 2.30 -0.58 1.63
CA HIS A 249 2.89 0.50 2.41
C HIS A 249 1.99 1.74 2.43
N TRP A 250 1.41 2.09 1.28
CA TRP A 250 0.41 3.16 1.23
C TRP A 250 -0.83 2.87 2.08
N HIS A 251 -1.48 1.71 1.93
CA HIS A 251 -2.66 1.33 2.72
C HIS A 251 -2.38 1.37 4.22
N TRP A 252 -1.20 0.90 4.64
CA TRP A 252 -0.81 0.91 6.04
C TRP A 252 -0.84 2.33 6.62
N HIS A 253 -0.20 3.28 5.94
CA HIS A 253 -0.18 4.66 6.38
C HIS A 253 -1.51 5.42 6.20
N ILE A 254 -2.38 4.98 5.29
CA ILE A 254 -3.75 5.51 5.21
C ILE A 254 -4.59 5.04 6.41
N ASN A 255 -4.38 3.80 6.87
CA ASN A 255 -5.04 3.27 8.07
C ASN A 255 -4.47 3.85 9.37
N TYR A 256 -3.19 4.22 9.37
CA TYR A 256 -2.45 4.77 10.50
C TYR A 256 -1.78 6.11 10.15
N PRO A 257 -2.55 7.17 9.85
CA PRO A 257 -1.98 8.42 9.36
C PRO A 257 -1.25 9.20 10.47
N PRO A 258 -0.07 9.79 10.19
CA PRO A 258 0.58 10.76 11.08
C PRO A 258 -0.14 12.12 11.02
N GLY A 259 -1.28 12.30 11.70
CA GLY A 259 -2.17 13.46 11.48
C GLY A 259 -2.51 14.31 12.72
N GLU A 260 -2.42 15.63 12.58
CA GLU A 260 -2.47 16.60 13.69
C GLU A 260 -3.86 16.95 14.24
N ASP A 261 -4.94 16.60 13.55
CA ASP A 261 -6.22 17.29 13.74
C ASP A 261 -7.32 16.48 14.46
N ASP A 262 -7.23 15.15 14.49
CA ASP A 262 -8.30 14.35 15.12
C ASP A 262 -7.86 12.99 15.68
N ARG A 263 -8.02 12.84 17.00
CA ARG A 263 -7.76 11.58 17.73
C ARG A 263 -8.59 10.42 17.22
N GLU A 264 -9.81 10.64 16.76
CA GLU A 264 -10.69 9.58 16.26
C GLU A 264 -10.06 8.82 15.06
N TYR A 265 -9.23 9.51 14.28
CA TYR A 265 -8.61 8.96 13.08
C TYR A 265 -7.23 8.37 13.36
N VAL A 266 -6.47 8.97 14.29
CA VAL A 266 -5.05 8.67 14.51
C VAL A 266 -4.77 7.82 15.75
N ASP A 267 -5.61 7.91 16.78
CA ASP A 267 -5.43 7.25 18.08
C ASP A 267 -5.94 5.81 18.02
N ARG A 268 -5.20 4.98 17.28
CA ARG A 268 -5.47 3.54 17.14
C ARG A 268 -4.63 2.77 18.17
N ASP A 269 -5.16 1.63 18.64
CA ASP A 269 -4.47 0.80 19.63
C ASP A 269 -3.07 0.40 19.17
N ARG A 270 -2.08 0.67 20.03
CA ARG A 270 -0.65 0.30 19.86
C ARG A 270 -0.06 0.69 18.50
N ARG A 271 -0.55 1.77 17.90
CA ARG A 271 -0.18 2.16 16.53
C ARG A 271 1.30 2.51 16.37
N GLY A 272 1.96 3.01 17.42
CA GLY A 272 3.39 3.26 17.47
C GLY A 272 4.17 1.95 17.56
N GLU A 273 3.73 0.97 18.36
CA GLU A 273 4.34 -0.37 18.34
C GLU A 273 4.19 -1.03 16.96
N LEU A 274 3.01 -0.90 16.35
CA LEU A 274 2.74 -1.43 15.00
C LEU A 274 3.62 -0.77 13.95
N PHE A 275 3.87 0.55 14.05
CA PHE A 275 4.82 1.26 13.20
C PHE A 275 6.21 0.63 13.26
N VAL A 276 6.73 0.34 14.46
CA VAL A 276 8.04 -0.31 14.61
C VAL A 276 8.01 -1.70 13.96
N TYR A 277 6.99 -2.49 14.26
CA TYR A 277 6.93 -3.88 13.84
C TYR A 277 6.78 -4.03 12.32
N PHE A 278 5.89 -3.23 11.71
CA PHE A 278 5.67 -3.19 10.28
C PHE A 278 6.97 -2.88 9.51
N HIS A 279 7.67 -1.80 9.87
CA HIS A 279 8.91 -1.42 9.20
C HIS A 279 10.07 -2.39 9.50
N ARG A 280 10.12 -2.98 10.70
CA ARG A 280 11.09 -4.03 11.02
C ARG A 280 10.89 -5.27 10.16
N GLN A 281 9.65 -5.70 9.94
CA GLN A 281 9.35 -6.82 9.04
C GLN A 281 9.74 -6.52 7.59
N MET A 282 9.55 -5.29 7.09
CA MET A 282 10.06 -4.90 5.78
C MET A 282 11.58 -5.01 5.67
N ILE A 283 12.32 -4.55 6.68
CA ILE A 283 13.79 -4.64 6.71
C ILE A 283 14.27 -6.09 6.79
N ALA A 284 13.65 -6.90 7.66
CA ALA A 284 13.99 -8.31 7.82
C ALA A 284 13.82 -9.08 6.50
N ARG A 285 12.68 -8.88 5.83
CA ARG A 285 12.35 -9.48 4.54
C ARG A 285 13.29 -8.99 3.44
N LEU A 286 13.56 -7.68 3.35
CA LEU A 286 14.54 -7.16 2.39
C LEU A 286 15.93 -7.76 2.63
N ASN A 287 16.40 -7.89 3.88
CA ASN A 287 17.69 -8.51 4.14
C ASN A 287 17.74 -9.97 3.70
N ALA A 288 16.66 -10.74 3.90
CA ALA A 288 16.58 -12.09 3.36
C ALA A 288 16.70 -12.11 1.82
N GLU A 289 16.06 -11.17 1.12
CA GLU A 289 16.25 -11.01 -0.34
C GLU A 289 17.69 -10.63 -0.70
N ARG A 290 18.29 -9.68 0.02
CA ARG A 290 19.66 -9.21 -0.22
C ARG A 290 20.65 -10.36 -0.11
N PHE A 291 20.60 -11.12 0.98
CA PHE A 291 21.48 -12.27 1.20
C PHE A 291 21.31 -13.33 0.12
N ALA A 292 20.06 -13.67 -0.25
CA ALA A 292 19.77 -14.62 -1.32
C ALA A 292 20.34 -14.20 -2.69
N ASN A 293 20.52 -12.89 -2.91
CA ASN A 293 21.07 -12.31 -4.14
C ASN A 293 22.57 -11.96 -4.03
N GLY A 294 23.26 -12.36 -2.96
CA GLY A 294 24.67 -12.02 -2.75
C GLY A 294 24.89 -10.52 -2.57
N VAL A 295 23.97 -9.85 -1.85
CA VAL A 295 24.02 -8.43 -1.51
C VAL A 295 24.12 -8.32 0.02
N PRO A 296 25.09 -7.55 0.56
CA PRO A 296 25.21 -7.37 2.01
C PRO A 296 23.97 -6.74 2.63
N ARG A 297 23.76 -6.99 3.92
CA ARG A 297 22.65 -6.40 4.69
C ARG A 297 22.54 -4.89 4.51
N ILE A 298 21.33 -4.37 4.63
CA ILE A 298 21.12 -2.92 4.61
C ILE A 298 21.76 -2.27 5.84
N LEU A 299 22.52 -1.20 5.62
CA LEU A 299 23.15 -0.42 6.67
C LEU A 299 22.29 0.80 7.03
N PRO A 300 22.28 1.24 8.30
CA PRO A 300 21.55 2.44 8.68
C PRO A 300 22.03 3.66 7.88
N LEU A 301 21.12 4.60 7.68
CA LEU A 301 21.43 5.91 7.13
C LEU A 301 22.31 6.68 8.13
N ASP A 302 23.43 7.20 7.64
CA ASP A 302 24.20 8.23 8.33
C ASP A 302 23.93 9.54 7.59
N ILE A 303 23.34 10.51 8.30
CA ILE A 303 22.95 11.81 7.71
C ILE A 303 24.12 12.78 7.55
N HIS A 304 25.28 12.44 8.14
CA HIS A 304 26.49 13.27 8.11
C HIS A 304 27.45 12.84 7.00
N GLU A 305 27.27 11.64 6.46
CA GLU A 305 28.06 11.11 5.36
C GLU A 305 27.29 11.18 4.02
N PRO A 306 28.00 11.24 2.87
CA PRO A 306 27.36 11.14 1.57
C PRO A 306 26.57 9.83 1.39
N VAL A 307 25.33 9.93 0.89
CA VAL A 307 24.52 8.76 0.56
C VAL A 307 25.08 8.12 -0.72
N ALA A 308 25.78 7.00 -0.56
CA ALA A 308 26.47 6.32 -1.65
C ALA A 308 25.53 5.86 -2.77
N GLU A 309 24.34 5.36 -2.40
CA GLU A 309 23.38 4.78 -3.35
C GLU A 309 22.62 5.86 -4.13
N ALA A 310 22.79 5.84 -5.45
CA ALA A 310 21.94 6.60 -6.38
C ALA A 310 20.59 5.92 -6.57
N PHE A 311 19.54 6.68 -6.89
CA PHE A 311 18.26 6.13 -7.32
C PHE A 311 17.56 7.09 -8.29
N PHE A 312 17.04 6.57 -9.40
CA PHE A 312 16.34 7.37 -10.41
C PHE A 312 15.02 6.71 -10.79
N PRO A 313 13.89 7.18 -10.28
CA PRO A 313 12.63 6.42 -10.27
C PRO A 313 12.04 6.15 -11.66
N LYS A 314 12.35 6.98 -12.67
CA LYS A 314 11.75 6.92 -14.02
C LYS A 314 10.22 7.05 -14.02
N MET A 315 9.69 7.78 -13.04
CA MET A 315 8.27 8.04 -12.86
C MET A 315 7.95 9.50 -13.19
N THR A 316 6.72 9.81 -13.59
CA THR A 316 6.29 11.18 -13.86
C THR A 316 4.85 11.44 -13.42
N SER A 317 4.62 12.50 -12.64
CA SER A 317 3.28 12.95 -12.28
C SER A 317 2.50 13.40 -13.53
N LEU A 318 1.31 12.82 -13.75
CA LEU A 318 0.49 13.17 -14.90
C LEU A 318 -0.26 14.50 -14.73
N HIS A 319 -0.60 14.89 -13.50
CA HIS A 319 -1.28 16.16 -13.25
C HIS A 319 -0.34 17.36 -13.23
N GLN A 320 0.90 17.19 -12.77
CA GLN A 320 1.92 18.24 -12.74
C GLN A 320 2.80 18.25 -13.99
N ASN A 321 2.83 17.14 -14.75
CA ASN A 321 3.74 16.93 -15.87
C ASN A 321 5.22 17.16 -15.48
N ARG A 322 5.60 16.64 -14.30
CA ARG A 322 6.96 16.69 -13.76
C ARG A 322 7.46 15.27 -13.49
N GLY A 323 8.72 15.01 -13.80
CA GLY A 323 9.38 13.76 -13.40
C GLY A 323 9.64 13.76 -11.90
N TYR A 324 9.54 12.59 -11.26
CA TYR A 324 10.02 12.46 -9.89
C TYR A 324 11.55 12.56 -9.89
N PRO A 325 12.15 13.51 -9.15
CA PRO A 325 13.60 13.68 -9.14
C PRO A 325 14.32 12.45 -8.61
N GLY A 326 15.46 12.13 -9.23
CA GLY A 326 16.38 11.12 -8.73
C GLY A 326 17.42 11.70 -7.79
N ARG A 327 18.10 10.83 -7.05
CA ARG A 327 19.26 11.15 -6.22
C ARG A 327 20.53 10.59 -6.86
N GLN A 328 21.54 11.43 -7.05
CA GLN A 328 22.85 11.02 -7.54
C GLN A 328 23.60 10.20 -6.48
N ALA A 329 24.57 9.39 -6.91
CA ALA A 329 25.47 8.70 -5.98
C ALA A 329 26.29 9.72 -5.19
N ASN A 330 26.59 9.41 -3.93
CA ASN A 330 27.34 10.26 -3.01
C ASN A 330 26.71 11.65 -2.80
N THR A 331 25.38 11.73 -2.78
CA THR A 331 24.67 12.97 -2.46
C THR A 331 24.83 13.29 -0.97
N SER A 332 25.34 14.47 -0.64
CA SER A 332 25.42 14.94 0.75
C SER A 332 24.11 15.60 1.19
N LEU A 333 23.67 15.31 2.40
CA LEU A 333 22.49 15.93 3.02
C LEU A 333 22.82 17.21 3.78
N LEU A 334 24.11 17.52 3.98
CA LEU A 334 24.60 18.59 4.86
C LEU A 334 24.23 20.01 4.38
N ALA A 335 23.88 20.18 3.11
CA ALA A 335 23.34 21.45 2.59
C ALA A 335 22.06 21.87 3.33
N GLN A 336 21.32 20.92 3.92
CA GLN A 336 20.10 21.17 4.70
C GLN A 336 20.42 21.36 6.18
N THR A 337 21.37 22.25 6.52
CA THR A 337 21.97 22.37 7.86
C THR A 337 20.95 22.52 8.98
N ALA A 338 19.89 23.31 8.79
CA ALA A 338 18.85 23.50 9.81
C ALA A 338 18.09 22.20 10.10
N ALA A 339 17.76 21.41 9.07
CA ALA A 339 17.06 20.15 9.23
C ALA A 339 17.95 19.09 9.90
N ILE A 340 19.23 19.00 9.48
CA ILE A 340 20.22 18.09 10.09
C ILE A 340 20.41 18.40 11.58
N ASN A 341 20.60 19.67 11.93
CA ASN A 341 20.75 20.10 13.33
C ASN A 341 19.50 19.77 14.16
N SER A 342 18.30 19.92 13.60
CA SER A 342 17.05 19.54 14.27
C SER A 342 16.98 18.03 14.51
N ILE A 343 17.33 17.21 13.51
CA ILE A 343 17.37 15.74 13.66
C ILE A 343 18.35 15.33 14.76
N ASP A 344 19.56 15.89 14.79
CA ASP A 344 20.56 15.61 15.84
C ASP A 344 20.04 16.00 17.23
N LEU A 345 19.44 17.18 17.35
CA LEU A 345 18.88 17.69 18.59
C LEU A 345 17.75 16.79 19.11
N TRP A 346 16.80 16.43 18.25
CA TRP A 346 15.68 15.58 18.60
C TRP A 346 16.11 14.16 18.96
N THR A 347 17.09 13.60 18.24
CA THR A 347 17.68 12.30 18.55
C THR A 347 18.42 12.33 19.91
N SER A 348 19.12 13.42 20.22
CA SER A 348 19.75 13.63 21.53
C SER A 348 18.71 13.72 22.67
N ARG A 349 17.59 14.43 22.44
CA ARG A 349 16.48 14.51 23.39
C ARG A 349 15.79 13.16 23.59
N TYR A 350 15.63 12.38 22.52
CA TYR A 350 15.16 11.00 22.58
C TYR A 350 16.06 10.15 23.51
N ARG A 351 17.37 10.16 23.29
CA ARG A 351 18.32 9.42 24.15
C ARG A 351 18.33 9.92 25.59
N THR A 352 18.13 11.22 25.80
CA THR A 352 17.95 11.79 27.15
C THR A 352 16.69 11.26 27.81
N ALA A 353 15.57 11.17 27.08
CA ALA A 353 14.33 10.56 27.56
C ALA A 353 14.53 9.08 27.93
N LEU A 354 15.28 8.33 27.10
CA LEU A 354 15.67 6.96 27.43
C LEU A 354 16.53 6.87 28.69
N ALA A 355 17.46 7.80 28.91
CA ALA A 355 18.30 7.77 30.10
C ALA A 355 17.51 8.10 31.38
N GLN A 356 16.59 9.07 31.32
CA GLN A 356 15.81 9.52 32.48
C GLN A 356 14.55 8.68 32.77
N LYS A 357 14.14 7.81 31.85
CA LYS A 357 12.97 6.90 31.98
C LYS A 357 11.59 7.51 31.89
N TYR A 358 11.51 8.72 31.34
CA TYR A 358 10.24 9.39 31.08
C TYR A 358 10.37 10.42 29.96
N MET A 359 9.26 10.70 29.30
CA MET A 359 9.08 11.86 28.44
C MET A 359 8.40 13.00 29.21
N VAL A 360 8.52 14.23 28.72
CA VAL A 360 7.99 15.42 29.41
C VAL A 360 7.02 16.16 28.50
N THR A 361 5.81 16.43 28.99
CA THR A 361 4.81 17.24 28.28
C THR A 361 5.17 18.74 28.33
N PRO A 362 4.53 19.61 27.52
CA PRO A 362 4.77 21.06 27.59
C PRO A 362 4.56 21.65 28.99
N GLU A 363 3.68 21.09 29.79
CA GLU A 363 3.38 21.52 31.17
C GLU A 363 4.37 20.98 32.21
N GLY A 364 5.38 20.21 31.79
CA GLY A 364 6.38 19.62 32.68
C GLY A 364 5.95 18.30 33.32
N LYS A 365 4.83 17.70 32.90
CA LYS A 365 4.40 16.40 33.42
C LYS A 365 5.29 15.29 32.87
N GLN A 366 5.73 14.39 33.74
CA GLN A 366 6.50 13.21 33.36
C GLN A 366 5.57 12.07 32.93
N ILE A 367 5.84 11.49 31.76
CA ILE A 367 5.20 10.29 31.22
C ILE A 367 6.23 9.14 31.30
N PRO A 368 6.07 8.19 32.23
CA PRO A 368 7.01 7.07 32.37
C PRO A 368 7.10 6.23 31.10
N LEU A 369 8.32 5.80 30.79
CA LEU A 369 8.61 4.86 29.72
C LEU A 369 8.71 3.45 30.31
N SER A 370 7.70 2.61 30.07
CA SER A 370 7.71 1.21 30.51
C SER A 370 6.89 0.30 29.60
N GLY A 371 7.43 -0.89 29.33
CA GLY A 371 6.76 -1.94 28.55
C GLY A 371 6.27 -1.46 27.18
N LEU A 372 5.16 -2.05 26.71
CA LEU A 372 4.58 -1.74 25.40
C LEU A 372 4.08 -0.30 25.30
N LYS A 373 3.45 0.21 26.37
CA LYS A 373 2.96 1.60 26.40
C LYS A 373 4.09 2.62 26.25
N GLY A 374 5.25 2.36 26.86
CA GLY A 374 6.43 3.20 26.69
C GLY A 374 6.98 3.18 25.26
N LEU A 375 7.05 1.98 24.65
CA LEU A 375 7.46 1.83 23.24
C LEU A 375 6.50 2.58 22.30
N ASP A 376 5.20 2.42 22.51
CA ASP A 376 4.17 3.10 21.71
C ASP A 376 4.28 4.62 21.85
N THR A 377 4.40 5.14 23.08
CA THR A 377 4.54 6.57 23.37
C THR A 377 5.77 7.18 22.71
N ILE A 378 6.94 6.54 22.86
CA ILE A 378 8.19 7.11 22.32
C ILE A 378 8.27 6.99 20.80
N THR A 379 7.63 5.97 20.23
CA THR A 379 7.53 5.82 18.77
C THR A 379 6.64 6.90 18.17
N ASN A 380 5.49 7.16 18.81
CA ASN A 380 4.61 8.26 18.43
C ASN A 380 5.29 9.64 18.52
N ALA A 381 6.38 9.79 19.28
CA ALA A 381 7.18 11.00 19.30
C ALA A 381 8.23 11.06 18.18
N LEU A 382 8.79 9.91 17.75
CA LEU A 382 9.84 9.85 16.72
C LEU A 382 9.30 9.88 15.29
N GLU A 383 8.23 9.15 15.02
CA GLU A 383 7.48 9.33 13.76
C GLU A 383 6.90 10.74 13.72
N ALA A 384 6.27 11.05 14.84
CA ALA A 384 5.56 12.24 15.25
C ALA A 384 4.23 12.48 14.56
N ASN A 385 3.23 12.53 15.43
CA ASN A 385 1.95 13.14 15.24
C ASN A 385 1.76 14.13 16.41
N SER A 386 1.29 15.35 16.15
CA SER A 386 1.07 16.38 17.18
C SER A 386 0.11 15.94 18.30
N LEU A 387 -0.82 15.02 18.03
CA LEU A 387 -1.79 14.56 19.03
C LEU A 387 -1.27 13.47 19.96
N LEU A 388 -0.40 12.59 19.45
CA LEU A 388 0.09 11.42 20.18
C LEU A 388 1.51 11.60 20.71
N SER A 389 2.30 12.49 20.09
CA SER A 389 3.60 12.90 20.63
C SER A 389 3.38 13.63 21.96
N PRO A 390 4.06 13.23 23.05
CA PRO A 390 3.96 13.91 24.34
C PRO A 390 4.29 15.40 24.30
N ASN A 391 5.19 15.80 23.40
CA ASN A 391 5.64 17.18 23.22
C ASN A 391 6.34 17.32 21.86
N LEU A 392 5.57 17.63 20.81
CA LEU A 392 6.08 17.72 19.44
C LEU A 392 7.19 18.77 19.28
N ASP A 393 7.04 19.95 19.89
CA ASP A 393 8.05 21.02 19.79
C ASP A 393 9.39 20.61 20.42
N PHE A 394 9.35 19.81 21.48
CA PHE A 394 10.54 19.33 22.16
C PHE A 394 11.13 18.08 21.50
N TYR A 395 10.35 17.06 21.21
CA TYR A 395 10.85 15.79 20.66
C TYR A 395 10.94 15.76 19.14
N GLY A 396 10.29 16.69 18.46
CA GLY A 396 10.36 16.84 17.01
C GLY A 396 9.71 15.72 16.22
N THR A 397 10.20 15.52 15.00
CA THR A 397 9.67 14.53 14.04
C THR A 397 10.80 13.88 13.23
N VAL A 398 11.62 13.08 13.91
CA VAL A 398 12.87 12.52 13.34
C VAL A 398 12.61 11.76 12.04
N HIS A 399 11.69 10.79 12.04
CA HIS A 399 11.37 9.97 10.87
C HIS A 399 10.92 10.79 9.66
N ASN A 400 9.90 11.63 9.86
CA ASN A 400 9.31 12.43 8.79
C ASN A 400 10.30 13.47 8.26
N GLN A 401 11.12 14.07 9.13
CA GLN A 401 12.17 15.00 8.73
C GLN A 401 13.25 14.28 7.91
N LEU A 402 13.61 13.03 8.23
CA LEU A 402 14.55 12.23 7.42
C LEU A 402 13.98 11.99 6.01
N HIS A 403 12.70 11.67 5.89
CA HIS A 403 12.03 11.56 4.59
C HIS A 403 12.04 12.89 3.83
N GLY A 404 11.83 14.02 4.50
CA GLY A 404 11.90 15.35 3.90
C GLY A 404 13.31 15.71 3.40
N VAL A 405 14.33 15.46 4.23
CA VAL A 405 15.74 15.72 3.89
C VAL A 405 16.19 14.86 2.71
N MET A 406 15.88 13.57 2.74
CA MET A 406 16.16 12.67 1.61
C MET A 406 15.34 13.03 0.37
N GLY A 407 14.09 13.45 0.57
CA GLY A 407 13.14 13.91 -0.44
C GLY A 407 13.67 15.05 -1.30
N LEU A 408 14.31 16.02 -0.65
CA LEU A 408 14.81 17.27 -1.23
C LEU A 408 16.33 17.29 -1.42
N ALA A 409 17.03 16.16 -1.22
CA ALA A 409 18.48 16.09 -1.31
C ALA A 409 19.06 16.58 -2.66
N HIS A 410 18.27 16.53 -3.74
CA HIS A 410 18.65 16.99 -5.07
C HIS A 410 18.48 18.52 -5.27
N ASP A 411 17.65 19.19 -4.48
CA ASP A 411 17.38 20.64 -4.54
C ASP A 411 17.10 21.21 -3.12
N PRO A 412 18.09 21.14 -2.22
CA PRO A 412 17.90 21.38 -0.77
C PRO A 412 17.47 22.81 -0.43
N ASN A 413 17.85 23.78 -1.26
CA ASN A 413 17.54 25.20 -1.07
C ASN A 413 16.41 25.70 -1.99
N HIS A 414 15.79 24.79 -2.75
CA HIS A 414 14.77 25.11 -3.74
C HIS A 414 15.22 26.10 -4.84
N GLU A 415 16.51 26.12 -5.18
CA GLU A 415 17.08 27.02 -6.19
C GLU A 415 16.66 26.63 -7.61
N ASN A 416 16.32 25.35 -7.82
CA ASN A 416 15.97 24.80 -9.13
C ASN A 416 14.46 24.62 -9.30
N TYR A 417 13.66 24.98 -8.30
CA TYR A 417 12.21 24.80 -8.29
C TYR A 417 11.77 23.35 -8.58
N GLU A 418 12.54 22.37 -8.07
CA GLU A 418 12.23 20.95 -8.24
C GLU A 418 11.20 20.46 -7.21
N THR A 419 10.51 19.37 -7.54
CA THR A 419 9.53 18.71 -6.66
C THR A 419 10.19 17.75 -5.66
N ILE A 420 9.42 17.05 -4.83
CA ILE A 420 9.95 16.01 -3.94
C ILE A 420 10.30 14.75 -4.72
N SER A 421 11.37 14.06 -4.30
CA SER A 421 11.66 12.71 -4.81
C SER A 421 10.72 11.66 -4.21
N THR A 422 10.82 10.43 -4.71
CA THR A 422 10.08 9.27 -4.20
C THR A 422 10.29 9.01 -2.72
N MET A 423 11.39 9.48 -2.12
CA MET A 423 11.62 9.38 -0.68
C MET A 423 10.55 10.07 0.17
N SER A 424 9.73 10.97 -0.38
CA SER A 424 8.66 11.66 0.35
C SER A 424 7.25 11.30 -0.14
N VAL A 425 7.11 10.22 -0.91
CA VAL A 425 5.83 9.76 -1.48
C VAL A 425 5.50 8.39 -0.90
N LEU A 426 4.43 8.26 -0.11
CA LEU A 426 4.14 7.00 0.60
C LEU A 426 3.85 5.80 -0.32
N ALA A 427 3.40 6.02 -1.54
CA ALA A 427 3.16 4.94 -2.48
C ALA A 427 4.45 4.36 -3.10
N THR A 428 5.63 4.80 -2.64
CA THR A 428 6.91 4.32 -3.15
C THR A 428 7.91 4.03 -2.05
N VAL A 429 8.22 2.75 -1.90
CA VAL A 429 9.31 2.22 -1.09
C VAL A 429 10.45 1.69 -1.98
N ARG A 430 10.56 2.24 -3.19
CA ARG A 430 11.46 1.77 -4.27
C ARG A 430 12.92 2.16 -4.09
N ASP A 431 13.17 3.25 -3.37
CA ASP A 431 14.51 3.79 -3.16
C ASP A 431 15.19 3.06 -2.00
N THR A 432 16.41 2.57 -2.20
CA THR A 432 17.16 1.86 -1.15
C THR A 432 17.47 2.75 0.06
N GLY A 433 17.50 4.07 -0.14
CA GLY A 433 17.56 5.07 0.91
C GLY A 433 16.39 4.99 1.91
N PHE A 434 15.21 4.52 1.49
CA PHE A 434 14.07 4.23 2.37
C PHE A 434 14.47 3.21 3.44
N TYR A 435 15.08 2.09 3.04
CA TYR A 435 15.47 1.03 3.96
C TYR A 435 16.63 1.43 4.86
N ARG A 436 17.55 2.27 4.37
CA ARG A 436 18.61 2.83 5.22
C ARG A 436 18.03 3.74 6.29
N LEU A 437 17.08 4.61 5.93
CA LEU A 437 16.35 5.47 6.86
C LEU A 437 15.60 4.64 7.89
N HIS A 438 14.78 3.67 7.47
CA HIS A 438 14.05 2.83 8.40
C HIS A 438 14.96 1.93 9.24
N LYS A 439 16.13 1.53 8.74
CA LYS A 439 17.13 0.82 9.54
C LYS A 439 17.72 1.71 10.64
N HIS A 440 17.94 2.99 10.37
CA HIS A 440 18.33 3.96 11.39
C HIS A 440 17.24 4.12 12.46
N MET A 441 15.98 4.26 12.04
CA MET A 441 14.85 4.33 12.98
C MET A 441 14.71 3.03 13.80
N ASP A 442 14.84 1.87 13.17
CA ASP A 442 14.78 0.57 13.82
C ASP A 442 15.88 0.38 14.87
N ASP A 443 17.07 0.94 14.64
CA ASP A 443 18.15 0.95 15.64
C ASP A 443 17.83 1.85 16.83
N LEU A 444 17.19 3.00 16.64
CA LEU A 444 16.69 3.81 17.75
C LEU A 444 15.66 3.03 18.58
N TYR A 445 14.68 2.39 17.94
CA TYR A 445 13.70 1.56 18.66
C TYR A 445 14.36 0.37 19.38
N GLU A 446 15.45 -0.17 18.83
CA GLU A 446 16.24 -1.19 19.51
C GLU A 446 16.98 -0.65 20.75
N GLU A 447 17.46 0.60 20.74
CA GLU A 447 18.00 1.28 21.94
C GLU A 447 16.95 1.28 23.07
N TYR A 448 15.68 1.57 22.75
CA TYR A 448 14.59 1.44 23.73
C TYR A 448 14.43 0.01 24.23
N LYS A 449 14.32 -0.97 23.31
CA LYS A 449 14.07 -2.36 23.71
C LYS A 449 15.18 -2.90 24.62
N VAL A 450 16.44 -2.63 24.30
CA VAL A 450 17.60 -3.02 25.12
C VAL A 450 17.59 -2.32 26.49
N ALA A 451 17.19 -1.05 26.55
CA ALA A 451 17.18 -0.28 27.79
C ALA A 451 16.00 -0.66 28.74
N TYR A 452 14.86 -1.08 28.20
CA TYR A 452 13.61 -1.20 28.95
C TYR A 452 13.03 -2.61 29.04
N LEU A 453 13.37 -3.51 28.12
CA LEU A 453 12.76 -4.83 28.05
C LEU A 453 13.78 -5.89 28.48
N GLN A 454 13.44 -6.62 29.53
CA GLN A 454 14.23 -7.78 29.92
C GLN A 454 13.97 -8.95 28.97
N PRO A 455 14.99 -9.78 28.67
CA PRO A 455 14.79 -11.04 27.98
C PRO A 455 13.67 -11.85 28.62
N TYR A 456 12.84 -12.49 27.79
CA TYR A 456 11.80 -13.38 28.29
C TYR A 456 12.43 -14.52 29.11
N GLN A 457 11.90 -14.72 30.30
CA GLN A 457 12.23 -15.85 31.15
C GLN A 457 11.60 -17.13 30.60
N THR A 458 12.19 -18.28 30.89
CA THR A 458 11.71 -19.57 30.36
C THR A 458 10.24 -19.84 30.68
N ASN A 459 9.75 -19.41 31.85
CA ASN A 459 8.35 -19.55 32.25
C ASN A 459 7.39 -18.61 31.49
N GLU A 460 7.87 -17.50 30.91
CA GLU A 460 7.08 -16.62 30.05
C GLU A 460 6.92 -17.18 28.62
N LEU A 461 7.79 -18.13 28.26
CA LEU A 461 7.85 -18.79 26.95
C LEU A 461 7.19 -20.18 26.96
N THR A 462 7.30 -20.90 28.08
CA THR A 462 6.80 -22.27 28.23
C THR A 462 5.29 -22.29 28.41
N TRP A 463 4.61 -23.21 27.73
CA TRP A 463 3.21 -23.55 28.03
C TRP A 463 3.10 -24.98 28.53
N GLN A 464 2.60 -25.14 29.76
CA GLN A 464 2.58 -26.43 30.45
C GLN A 464 1.73 -27.47 29.69
N ASP A 465 2.22 -28.71 29.66
CA ASP A 465 1.60 -29.89 29.05
C ASP A 465 1.37 -29.77 27.52
N VAL A 466 2.04 -28.83 26.85
CA VAL A 466 1.97 -28.72 25.38
C VAL A 466 3.38 -28.86 24.82
N SER A 467 3.59 -29.81 23.91
CA SER A 467 4.85 -29.96 23.17
C SER A 467 4.62 -30.02 21.67
N ILE A 468 5.56 -29.46 20.89
CA ILE A 468 5.58 -29.68 19.43
C ILE A 468 6.46 -30.90 19.15
N GLU A 469 5.88 -31.93 18.55
CA GLU A 469 6.55 -33.20 18.24
C GLU A 469 7.22 -33.19 16.86
N SER A 470 6.64 -32.45 15.90
CA SER A 470 7.26 -32.25 14.58
C SER A 470 6.75 -31.00 13.89
N LEU A 471 7.60 -30.41 13.06
CA LEU A 471 7.30 -29.25 12.23
C LEU A 471 7.82 -29.52 10.80
N ALA A 472 6.98 -29.28 9.79
CA ALA A 472 7.37 -29.43 8.39
C ALA A 472 6.61 -28.45 7.48
N VAL A 473 7.12 -28.29 6.25
CA VAL A 473 6.34 -27.73 5.13
C VAL A 473 6.23 -28.75 4.02
N ARG A 474 5.07 -28.74 3.34
CA ARG A 474 4.80 -29.56 2.17
C ARG A 474 4.19 -28.72 1.06
N SER A 475 4.63 -28.96 -0.15
CA SER A 475 3.93 -28.50 -1.35
C SER A 475 3.38 -29.71 -2.08
N ASP A 476 2.18 -29.59 -2.65
CA ASP A 476 1.62 -30.64 -3.49
C ASP A 476 2.35 -30.78 -4.83
N VAL A 477 3.09 -29.73 -5.24
CA VAL A 477 3.83 -29.67 -6.49
C VAL A 477 5.24 -30.22 -6.32
N SER A 478 5.95 -29.79 -5.26
CA SER A 478 7.26 -30.33 -4.91
C SER A 478 7.15 -31.65 -4.13
N ARG A 479 7.78 -32.71 -4.64
CA ARG A 479 7.84 -34.02 -3.94
C ARG A 479 8.83 -34.02 -2.76
N ALA A 480 9.61 -32.96 -2.59
CA ALA A 480 10.60 -32.85 -1.52
C ALA A 480 9.96 -32.26 -0.26
N HIS A 481 10.16 -32.92 0.88
CA HIS A 481 9.77 -32.36 2.17
C HIS A 481 10.66 -31.15 2.51
N ASN A 482 10.08 -30.13 3.15
CA ASN A 482 10.81 -28.96 3.62
C ASN A 482 11.49 -28.16 2.50
N GLU A 483 10.93 -28.18 1.30
CA GLU A 483 11.37 -27.39 0.15
C GLU A 483 10.23 -26.47 -0.31
N LEU A 484 10.54 -25.19 -0.52
CA LEU A 484 9.64 -24.19 -1.08
C LEU A 484 10.20 -23.72 -2.41
N HIS A 485 9.33 -23.51 -3.39
CA HIS A 485 9.71 -23.05 -4.72
C HIS A 485 9.12 -21.69 -5.02
N THR A 486 9.95 -20.82 -5.59
CA THR A 486 9.58 -19.50 -6.07
C THR A 486 9.91 -19.36 -7.55
N PHE A 487 9.18 -18.50 -8.26
CA PHE A 487 9.30 -18.34 -9.70
C PHE A 487 8.84 -16.94 -10.15
N TRP A 488 9.00 -16.64 -11.44
CA TRP A 488 8.45 -15.40 -12.01
C TRP A 488 7.03 -15.61 -12.52
N GLN A 489 6.12 -14.73 -12.12
CA GLN A 489 4.79 -14.62 -12.69
C GLN A 489 4.62 -13.27 -13.40
N GLU A 490 3.88 -13.26 -14.50
CA GLU A 490 3.36 -12.03 -15.09
C GLU A 490 1.87 -11.86 -14.78
N SER A 491 1.44 -10.63 -14.52
CA SER A 491 0.03 -10.29 -14.26
C SER A 491 -0.33 -8.96 -14.93
N ASP A 492 -1.55 -8.86 -15.43
CA ASP A 492 -2.04 -7.67 -16.12
C ASP A 492 -2.90 -6.81 -15.17
N LEU A 493 -2.69 -5.50 -15.17
CA LEU A 493 -3.51 -4.53 -14.45
C LEU A 493 -4.23 -3.60 -15.42
N ASP A 494 -5.51 -3.34 -15.15
CA ASP A 494 -6.27 -2.30 -15.84
C ASP A 494 -5.84 -0.92 -15.31
N LEU A 495 -5.18 -0.13 -16.16
CA LEU A 495 -4.67 1.20 -15.82
C LEU A 495 -5.49 2.32 -16.46
N SER A 496 -6.63 2.00 -17.07
CA SER A 496 -7.43 2.92 -17.90
C SER A 496 -7.90 4.16 -17.13
N LEU A 497 -8.23 3.98 -15.85
CA LEU A 497 -8.75 5.02 -14.95
C LEU A 497 -7.80 6.22 -14.80
N GLY A 498 -6.48 5.98 -14.79
CA GLY A 498 -5.49 7.02 -14.57
C GLY A 498 -4.96 7.66 -15.84
N LEU A 499 -5.34 7.16 -17.02
CA LEU A 499 -4.85 7.66 -18.30
C LEU A 499 -5.54 8.97 -18.69
N ALA A 500 -4.99 10.07 -18.20
CA ALA A 500 -5.46 11.40 -18.51
C ALA A 500 -5.22 11.77 -19.99
N PHE A 501 -6.26 12.37 -20.59
CA PHE A 501 -6.32 12.84 -21.97
C PHE A 501 -6.03 11.75 -23.01
N ALA A 502 -6.32 10.48 -22.68
CA ALA A 502 -6.24 9.36 -23.60
C ALA A 502 -7.60 9.07 -24.28
N GLU A 503 -7.57 8.30 -25.37
CA GLU A 503 -8.77 7.80 -26.08
C GLU A 503 -9.65 6.90 -25.20
N THR A 504 -10.85 6.56 -25.67
CA THR A 504 -11.77 5.65 -24.97
C THR A 504 -11.28 4.20 -24.97
N GLY A 505 -11.90 3.40 -24.12
CA GLY A 505 -11.67 1.96 -24.02
C GLY A 505 -10.58 1.57 -23.02
N ARG A 506 -10.36 0.26 -22.89
CA ARG A 506 -9.43 -0.29 -21.90
C ARG A 506 -7.97 -0.24 -22.34
N ALA A 507 -7.09 -0.16 -21.35
CA ALA A 507 -5.64 -0.23 -21.48
C ALA A 507 -5.03 -0.98 -20.28
N TYR A 508 -4.19 -1.96 -20.58
CA TYR A 508 -3.60 -2.85 -19.60
C TYR A 508 -2.08 -2.71 -19.54
N GLY A 509 -1.53 -2.79 -18.34
CA GLY A 509 -0.09 -2.93 -18.11
C GLY A 509 0.27 -4.33 -17.63
N ARG A 510 1.27 -4.97 -18.24
CA ARG A 510 1.78 -6.29 -17.81
C ARG A 510 2.97 -6.14 -16.87
N PHE A 511 2.83 -6.62 -15.65
CA PHE A 511 3.84 -6.56 -14.60
C PHE A 511 4.46 -7.94 -14.39
N ARG A 512 5.77 -7.99 -14.17
CA ARG A 512 6.47 -9.20 -13.73
C ARG A 512 6.79 -9.07 -12.25
N HIS A 513 6.42 -10.07 -11.46
CA HIS A 513 6.64 -10.11 -10.02
C HIS A 513 7.06 -11.51 -9.57
N LEU A 514 7.61 -11.59 -8.34
CA LEU A 514 7.90 -12.88 -7.71
C LEU A 514 6.59 -13.61 -7.39
N GLN A 515 6.65 -14.94 -7.35
CA GLN A 515 5.58 -15.80 -6.88
C GLN A 515 6.17 -17.03 -6.18
N HIS A 516 5.37 -17.72 -5.38
CA HIS A 516 5.71 -19.01 -4.80
C HIS A 516 4.66 -20.09 -5.13
N GLU A 517 5.09 -21.35 -5.16
CA GLU A 517 4.15 -22.47 -5.21
C GLU A 517 3.31 -22.53 -3.92
N PRO A 518 2.01 -22.88 -4.00
CA PRO A 518 1.23 -23.16 -2.80
C PRO A 518 1.87 -24.26 -1.97
N PHE A 519 1.84 -24.07 -0.65
CA PHE A 519 2.34 -25.02 0.33
C PHE A 519 1.52 -24.94 1.62
N SER A 520 1.68 -25.94 2.48
CA SER A 520 1.04 -26.02 3.80
C SER A 520 2.08 -26.30 4.88
N TYR A 521 1.86 -25.74 6.07
CA TYR A 521 2.59 -26.09 7.28
C TYR A 521 1.95 -27.30 7.94
N GLU A 522 2.78 -28.26 8.36
CA GLU A 522 2.38 -29.40 9.17
C GLU A 522 3.00 -29.27 10.56
N VAL A 523 2.15 -29.13 11.58
CA VAL A 523 2.59 -29.04 12.98
C VAL A 523 1.92 -30.14 13.78
N GLN A 524 2.72 -31.03 14.37
CA GLN A 524 2.24 -32.06 15.29
C GLN A 524 2.41 -31.57 16.71
N VAL A 525 1.30 -31.42 17.43
CA VAL A 525 1.27 -30.87 18.79
C VAL A 525 0.69 -31.88 19.76
N LEU A 526 1.43 -32.23 20.80
CA LEU A 526 0.99 -33.10 21.87
C LEU A 526 0.44 -32.26 23.03
N ASN A 527 -0.86 -32.39 23.31
CA ASN A 527 -1.48 -31.92 24.54
C ASN A 527 -1.46 -33.06 25.56
N LYS A 528 -0.53 -33.01 26.52
CA LYS A 528 -0.38 -33.97 27.62
C LYS A 528 -1.44 -33.79 28.71
N GLY A 529 -2.27 -32.74 28.62
CA GLY A 529 -3.35 -32.47 29.55
C GLY A 529 -4.57 -33.37 29.35
N LEU A 530 -5.51 -33.29 30.29
CA LEU A 530 -6.76 -34.07 30.26
C LEU A 530 -7.96 -33.32 29.64
N ARG A 531 -7.73 -32.09 29.15
CA ARG A 531 -8.78 -31.22 28.60
C ARG A 531 -8.32 -30.59 27.29
N GLU A 532 -9.30 -30.24 26.47
CA GLU A 532 -9.12 -29.38 25.31
C GLU A 532 -8.46 -28.05 25.73
N LYS A 533 -7.55 -27.56 24.89
CA LYS A 533 -6.90 -26.25 25.04
C LYS A 533 -7.02 -25.46 23.75
N ARG A 534 -7.29 -24.16 23.83
CA ARG A 534 -7.19 -23.24 22.69
C ARG A 534 -5.79 -22.65 22.63
N ALA A 535 -5.22 -22.56 21.45
CA ALA A 535 -3.84 -22.17 21.23
C ALA A 535 -3.71 -21.10 20.14
N TYR A 536 -2.72 -20.24 20.28
CA TYR A 536 -2.15 -19.55 19.14
C TYR A 536 -0.93 -20.32 18.62
N VAL A 537 -0.90 -20.56 17.31
CA VAL A 537 0.28 -21.06 16.59
C VAL A 537 0.96 -19.87 15.94
N ARG A 538 2.25 -19.68 16.24
CA ARG A 538 3.09 -18.57 15.75
C ARG A 538 4.21 -19.13 14.88
N LEU A 539 4.29 -18.72 13.63
CA LEU A 539 5.26 -19.22 12.66
C LEU A 539 6.20 -18.12 12.21
N PHE A 540 7.51 -18.38 12.25
CA PHE A 540 8.54 -17.47 11.78
C PHE A 540 9.52 -18.17 10.84
N LEU A 541 10.06 -17.45 9.86
CA LEU A 541 11.16 -17.89 9.02
C LEU A 541 12.41 -17.09 9.39
N ILE A 542 13.48 -17.79 9.75
CA ILE A 542 14.71 -17.19 10.26
C ILE A 542 15.82 -17.36 9.23
N THR A 543 16.46 -16.25 8.88
CA THR A 543 17.63 -16.26 7.99
C THR A 543 18.86 -16.72 8.75
N LEU A 544 19.61 -17.67 8.19
CA LEU A 544 20.74 -18.31 8.87
C LEU A 544 22.11 -17.81 8.41
N THR A 545 22.22 -17.39 7.15
CA THR A 545 23.51 -17.00 6.55
C THR A 545 23.45 -15.63 5.88
N ASP A 546 24.59 -14.97 5.83
CA ASP A 546 24.76 -13.70 5.12
C ASP A 546 24.97 -13.92 3.60
N GLU A 547 25.32 -12.84 2.89
CA GLU A 547 25.55 -12.86 1.44
C GLU A 547 26.75 -13.72 1.00
N ALA A 548 27.67 -14.02 1.90
CA ALA A 548 28.85 -14.84 1.67
C ALA A 548 28.64 -16.30 2.14
N GLY A 549 27.43 -16.64 2.59
CA GLY A 549 27.09 -17.95 3.13
C GLY A 549 27.66 -18.19 4.54
N GLN A 550 28.14 -17.16 5.24
CA GLN A 550 28.63 -17.29 6.60
C GLN A 550 27.46 -17.25 7.59
N PRO A 551 27.52 -17.99 8.72
CA PRO A 551 26.48 -17.94 9.73
C PRO A 551 26.25 -16.53 10.26
N LEU A 552 24.99 -16.07 10.25
CA LEU A 552 24.60 -14.81 10.87
C LEU A 552 24.72 -14.91 12.39
N GLU A 553 25.15 -13.81 13.02
CA GLU A 553 25.13 -13.72 14.48
C GLU A 553 23.69 -13.88 15.00
N LEU A 554 23.54 -14.54 16.15
CA LEU A 554 22.25 -14.86 16.74
C LEU A 554 21.35 -13.63 16.95
N ALA A 555 21.93 -12.47 17.27
CA ALA A 555 21.21 -11.21 17.40
C ALA A 555 20.55 -10.76 16.09
N TYR A 556 21.19 -11.00 14.94
CA TYR A 556 20.58 -10.73 13.63
C TYR A 556 19.56 -11.80 13.25
N GLN A 557 19.77 -13.06 13.62
CA GLN A 557 18.75 -14.10 13.45
C GLN A 557 17.46 -13.75 14.21
N GLN A 558 17.59 -13.23 15.43
CA GLN A 558 16.48 -12.72 16.24
C GLN A 558 15.82 -11.49 15.58
N ARG A 559 16.59 -10.44 15.28
CA ARG A 559 16.04 -9.19 14.72
C ARG A 559 15.44 -9.35 13.32
N TYR A 560 15.92 -10.32 12.54
CA TYR A 560 15.45 -10.62 11.19
C TYR A 560 14.57 -11.87 11.11
N ALA A 561 13.97 -12.29 12.24
CA ALA A 561 12.91 -13.29 12.22
C ALA A 561 11.69 -12.74 11.48
N ILE A 562 11.35 -13.37 10.36
CA ILE A 562 10.25 -12.97 9.48
C ILE A 562 8.99 -13.68 9.97
N GLU A 563 7.96 -12.95 10.36
CA GLU A 563 6.70 -13.59 10.72
C GLU A 563 6.01 -14.10 9.45
N MET A 564 5.61 -15.38 9.48
CA MET A 564 5.00 -16.08 8.36
C MET A 564 3.51 -16.30 8.57
N ASP A 565 3.09 -16.64 9.79
CA ASP A 565 1.68 -16.84 10.13
C ASP A 565 1.43 -16.72 11.63
N ARG A 566 0.20 -16.38 11.99
CA ARG A 566 -0.31 -16.42 13.36
C ARG A 566 -1.79 -16.75 13.35
N PHE A 567 -2.18 -17.87 13.97
CA PHE A 567 -3.55 -18.34 13.89
C PHE A 567 -3.98 -19.16 15.11
N GLU A 568 -5.28 -19.23 15.33
CA GLU A 568 -5.89 -20.02 16.39
C GLU A 568 -5.98 -21.51 16.00
N ALA A 569 -5.73 -22.40 16.96
CA ALA A 569 -5.99 -23.82 16.86
C ALA A 569 -6.63 -24.37 18.15
N THR A 570 -7.45 -25.41 18.02
CA THR A 570 -7.99 -26.18 19.15
C THR A 570 -7.20 -27.48 19.29
N LEU A 571 -6.72 -27.77 20.50
CA LEU A 571 -5.87 -28.91 20.82
C LEU A 571 -6.62 -29.88 21.75
N GLU A 572 -7.06 -31.00 21.21
CA GLU A 572 -7.65 -32.10 21.98
C GLU A 572 -6.59 -32.80 22.84
N PRO A 573 -6.97 -33.49 23.94
CA PRO A 573 -6.04 -34.34 24.68
C PRO A 573 -5.36 -35.38 23.77
N GLY A 574 -4.03 -35.48 23.84
CA GLY A 574 -3.23 -36.35 22.98
C GLY A 574 -2.59 -35.60 21.79
N LEU A 575 -2.29 -36.36 20.73
CA LEU A 575 -1.57 -35.85 19.57
C LEU A 575 -2.53 -35.20 18.56
N ASN A 576 -2.22 -33.98 18.14
CA ASN A 576 -2.99 -33.18 17.21
C ASN A 576 -2.15 -32.87 15.96
N GLY A 577 -2.67 -33.19 14.78
CA GLY A 577 -2.05 -32.81 13.50
C GLY A 577 -2.71 -31.55 12.95
N ILE A 578 -1.96 -30.45 12.91
CA ILE A 578 -2.43 -29.18 12.36
C ILE A 578 -1.87 -29.04 10.94
N LEU A 579 -2.77 -28.91 9.96
CA LEU A 579 -2.44 -28.59 8.57
C LEU A 579 -2.92 -27.15 8.29
N ARG A 580 -1.99 -26.29 7.87
CA ARG A 580 -2.26 -24.86 7.65
C ARG A 580 -1.77 -24.43 6.28
N GLU A 581 -2.70 -24.07 5.39
CA GLU A 581 -2.37 -23.54 4.07
C GLU A 581 -1.67 -22.19 4.15
N SER A 582 -0.66 -21.98 3.30
CA SER A 582 0.05 -20.70 3.14
C SER A 582 -0.87 -19.54 2.75
N THR A 583 -1.98 -19.82 2.06
CA THR A 583 -2.98 -18.82 1.64
C THR A 583 -4.00 -18.47 2.74
N ALA A 584 -3.98 -19.20 3.86
CA ALA A 584 -4.90 -18.94 4.98
C ALA A 584 -4.36 -17.91 5.98
N THR A 585 -3.11 -17.47 5.82
CA THR A 585 -2.47 -16.56 6.76
C THR A 585 -3.21 -15.22 6.87
N PRO A 586 -3.39 -14.66 8.07
CA PRO A 586 -3.90 -13.30 8.22
C PRO A 586 -2.77 -12.26 8.14
N LEU A 587 -1.59 -12.63 7.65
CA LEU A 587 -0.51 -11.69 7.33
C LEU A 587 -0.78 -10.94 6.02
N THR A 588 -1.40 -11.62 5.07
CA THR A 588 -1.60 -11.16 3.71
C THR A 588 -3.03 -10.67 3.50
N ALA A 589 -3.22 -9.78 2.53
CA ALA A 589 -4.55 -9.48 2.00
C ALA A 589 -4.79 -10.32 0.72
N ASP A 590 -6.07 -10.57 0.40
CA ASP A 590 -6.45 -11.34 -0.80
C ASP A 590 -5.94 -10.65 -2.07
N GLN A 591 -4.86 -11.20 -2.63
CA GLN A 591 -4.05 -10.60 -3.68
C GLN A 591 -4.67 -10.66 -5.07
N ASP A 592 -5.54 -11.62 -5.29
CA ASP A 592 -6.21 -11.77 -6.58
C ASP A 592 -7.07 -10.52 -6.86
N ALA A 593 -7.46 -9.76 -5.83
CA ALA A 593 -8.27 -8.55 -5.98
C ALA A 593 -7.62 -7.41 -6.80
N ILE A 594 -6.28 -7.32 -6.93
CA ILE A 594 -5.69 -6.29 -7.81
C ILE A 594 -5.53 -6.78 -9.26
N TYR A 595 -5.18 -8.06 -9.45
CA TYR A 595 -4.79 -8.63 -10.75
C TYR A 595 -5.94 -9.37 -11.44
N THR A 596 -7.01 -9.73 -10.74
CA THR A 596 -8.17 -10.42 -11.29
C THR A 596 -9.49 -10.05 -10.60
N THR A 597 -10.58 -10.16 -11.34
CA THR A 597 -11.96 -10.06 -10.82
C THR A 597 -12.55 -11.40 -10.41
N GLN A 598 -11.93 -12.48 -10.88
CA GLN A 598 -12.42 -13.81 -10.57
C GLN A 598 -12.06 -14.11 -9.12
N THR A 599 -12.96 -14.80 -8.43
CA THR A 599 -12.58 -15.65 -7.31
C THR A 599 -11.27 -16.32 -7.68
N SER A 600 -10.29 -16.24 -6.77
CA SER A 600 -9.06 -17.00 -6.87
C SER A 600 -9.31 -18.37 -7.50
N PHE A 601 -8.33 -18.89 -8.25
CA PHE A 601 -8.33 -20.27 -8.77
C PHE A 601 -8.65 -21.33 -7.67
N TRP A 602 -8.63 -20.90 -6.40
CA TRP A 602 -8.84 -21.63 -5.15
C TRP A 602 -10.16 -21.32 -4.43
N GLY A 603 -11.10 -20.60 -5.04
CA GLY A 603 -12.52 -20.58 -4.63
C GLY A 603 -12.88 -19.72 -3.41
N ALA A 604 -12.01 -18.87 -2.90
CA ALA A 604 -12.36 -17.95 -1.81
C ALA A 604 -12.75 -16.58 -2.37
N ARG A 605 -14.03 -16.23 -2.31
CA ARG A 605 -14.52 -14.87 -2.53
C ARG A 605 -14.37 -14.10 -1.22
N ARG A 606 -13.21 -13.50 -0.93
CA ARG A 606 -13.12 -12.60 0.24
C ARG A 606 -13.67 -11.23 -0.15
N VAL A 607 -14.58 -10.72 0.68
CA VAL A 607 -15.21 -9.43 0.46
C VAL A 607 -14.14 -8.34 0.59
N ASN A 608 -14.05 -7.48 -0.42
CA ASN A 608 -13.05 -6.43 -0.63
C ASN A 608 -13.12 -5.28 0.40
N ARG A 609 -12.96 -5.60 1.69
CA ARG A 609 -12.94 -4.64 2.81
C ARG A 609 -11.55 -4.50 3.43
N CYS A 610 -10.77 -5.58 3.47
CA CYS A 610 -9.39 -5.56 3.94
C CYS A 610 -8.43 -5.39 2.76
N ARG A 611 -7.80 -4.22 2.66
CA ARG A 611 -6.79 -3.92 1.61
C ARG A 611 -5.37 -3.74 2.13
N CYS A 612 -5.24 -3.49 3.43
CA CYS A 612 -3.95 -3.53 4.09
C CYS A 612 -3.61 -4.98 4.37
N GLY A 613 -2.50 -5.47 3.83
CA GLY A 613 -1.93 -6.78 4.13
C GLY A 613 -0.68 -7.02 3.29
N TRP A 614 0.24 -7.83 3.82
CA TRP A 614 1.49 -8.15 3.13
C TRP A 614 1.20 -8.81 1.76
N PRO A 615 2.05 -8.63 0.74
CA PRO A 615 1.86 -9.33 -0.51
C PRO A 615 2.07 -10.86 -0.34
N GLN A 616 1.04 -11.69 -0.53
CA GLN A 616 1.15 -13.15 -0.62
C GLN A 616 2.24 -13.61 -1.62
N THR A 617 2.37 -12.99 -2.78
CA THR A 617 3.47 -13.18 -3.76
C THR A 617 4.87 -13.01 -3.16
N LEU A 618 5.00 -12.26 -2.07
CA LEU A 618 6.24 -12.02 -1.32
C LEU A 618 6.20 -12.64 0.08
N LEU A 619 5.30 -13.61 0.33
CA LEU A 619 5.24 -14.33 1.62
C LEU A 619 6.57 -15.04 1.89
N VAL A 620 7.09 -15.74 0.86
CA VAL A 620 8.35 -16.48 0.89
C VAL A 620 9.45 -15.65 0.23
N PRO A 621 10.65 -15.55 0.84
CA PRO A 621 11.78 -14.89 0.16
C PRO A 621 12.11 -15.55 -1.18
N ARG A 622 12.73 -14.84 -2.12
CA ARG A 622 13.07 -15.44 -3.43
C ARG A 622 13.93 -16.70 -3.31
N GLY A 623 14.92 -16.72 -2.42
CA GLY A 623 15.95 -17.75 -2.44
C GLY A 623 16.84 -17.64 -3.69
N ASN A 624 17.45 -18.75 -4.12
CA ASN A 624 18.27 -18.80 -5.33
C ASN A 624 18.17 -20.17 -6.01
N GLU A 625 18.74 -20.31 -7.21
CA GLU A 625 18.65 -21.55 -8.01
C GLU A 625 19.28 -22.77 -7.32
N THR A 626 20.29 -22.55 -6.46
CA THR A 626 20.93 -23.63 -5.70
C THR A 626 20.13 -24.04 -4.45
N GLY A 627 19.24 -23.18 -3.98
CA GLY A 627 18.55 -23.27 -2.69
C GLY A 627 19.24 -22.46 -1.59
N VAL A 628 18.44 -21.70 -0.84
CA VAL A 628 18.87 -21.02 0.39
C VAL A 628 18.19 -21.69 1.58
N THR A 629 18.98 -22.09 2.58
CA THR A 629 18.45 -22.71 3.80
C THR A 629 18.04 -21.63 4.81
N TYR A 630 16.79 -21.71 5.23
CA TYR A 630 16.22 -20.96 6.33
C TYR A 630 15.86 -21.92 7.47
N LYS A 631 15.56 -21.36 8.64
CA LYS A 631 14.98 -22.11 9.75
C LYS A 631 13.54 -21.67 9.98
N LEU A 632 12.61 -22.57 9.71
CA LEU A 632 11.21 -22.40 10.12
C LEU A 632 11.14 -22.64 11.62
N PHE A 633 10.52 -21.72 12.33
CA PHE A 633 10.27 -21.79 13.77
C PHE A 633 8.76 -21.79 14.01
N ALA A 634 8.31 -22.67 14.91
CA ALA A 634 6.95 -22.69 15.41
C ALA A 634 6.94 -22.55 16.93
N MET A 635 5.97 -21.79 17.44
CA MET A 635 5.65 -21.70 18.87
C MET A 635 4.15 -21.83 19.06
N VAL A 636 3.74 -22.63 20.05
CA VAL A 636 2.33 -22.78 20.44
C VAL A 636 2.13 -22.12 21.80
N THR A 637 1.25 -21.12 21.88
CA THR A 637 0.96 -20.36 23.11
C THR A 637 -0.49 -20.46 23.54
N ASP A 638 -0.73 -20.14 24.81
CA ASP A 638 -2.06 -20.15 25.42
C ASP A 638 -2.95 -19.05 24.84
N TYR A 639 -3.95 -19.42 24.03
CA TYR A 639 -4.85 -18.46 23.40
C TYR A 639 -5.59 -17.61 24.46
N ASP A 640 -5.97 -18.21 25.58
CA ASP A 640 -6.76 -17.50 26.58
C ASP A 640 -5.97 -16.42 27.33
N GLN A 641 -4.63 -16.53 27.35
CA GLN A 641 -3.74 -15.49 27.88
C GLN A 641 -3.37 -14.42 26.85
N ASP A 642 -3.43 -14.78 25.57
CA ASP A 642 -2.94 -13.95 24.47
C ASP A 642 -4.07 -13.21 23.74
N LYS A 643 -5.32 -13.68 23.81
CA LYS A 643 -6.47 -13.04 23.14
C LYS A 643 -6.76 -11.65 23.71
N GLN A 644 -7.26 -10.77 22.85
CA GLN A 644 -7.89 -9.51 23.26
C GLN A 644 -9.43 -9.62 23.15
N PRO A 645 -10.19 -8.74 23.84
CA PRO A 645 -11.62 -8.65 23.63
C PRO A 645 -11.95 -8.38 22.16
N ALA A 646 -12.97 -9.07 21.63
CA ALA A 646 -13.50 -8.77 20.31
C ALA A 646 -14.29 -7.46 20.33
N SER A 647 -14.17 -6.66 19.29
CA SER A 647 -14.93 -5.41 19.13
C SER A 647 -16.19 -5.64 18.28
N ALA A 648 -17.25 -4.89 18.57
CA ALA A 648 -18.54 -5.02 17.87
C ALA A 648 -18.49 -4.54 16.41
N ASN A 649 -17.50 -3.72 16.07
CA ASN A 649 -17.37 -3.04 14.77
C ASN A 649 -16.24 -3.61 13.91
N GLU A 650 -15.68 -4.77 14.24
CA GLU A 650 -14.65 -5.42 13.43
C GLU A 650 -15.14 -5.66 12.00
N ILE A 651 -14.38 -5.17 11.02
CA ILE A 651 -14.80 -5.17 9.62
C ILE A 651 -14.29 -6.40 8.88
N CYS A 652 -13.03 -6.79 9.11
CA CYS A 652 -12.36 -7.89 8.44
C CYS A 652 -11.06 -8.31 9.14
N HIS A 653 -10.63 -9.55 8.94
CA HIS A 653 -9.47 -10.17 9.62
C HIS A 653 -8.31 -10.53 8.66
N ASP A 654 -8.28 -9.99 7.45
CA ASP A 654 -7.15 -10.20 6.55
C ASP A 654 -6.07 -9.15 6.84
N GLY A 655 -4.79 -9.52 6.70
CA GLY A 655 -3.66 -8.62 6.92
C GLY A 655 -3.44 -8.13 8.37
N TRP A 656 -4.23 -8.58 9.35
CA TRP A 656 -4.23 -7.98 10.69
C TRP A 656 -2.89 -8.03 11.41
N ILE A 657 -2.03 -9.02 11.12
CA ILE A 657 -0.71 -9.14 11.75
C ILE A 657 0.09 -7.85 11.59
N LEU A 658 0.01 -7.21 10.43
CA LEU A 658 0.71 -5.95 10.13
C LEU A 658 -0.22 -4.74 10.03
N CYS A 659 -1.54 -4.92 10.04
CA CYS A 659 -2.51 -3.85 9.82
C CYS A 659 -3.50 -3.62 10.96
N GLY A 660 -3.43 -4.42 12.03
CA GLY A 660 -4.51 -4.50 13.00
C GLY A 660 -5.84 -4.91 12.37
N VAL A 661 -6.93 -4.84 13.14
CA VAL A 661 -8.27 -5.15 12.65
C VAL A 661 -9.03 -3.83 12.46
N PRO A 662 -9.40 -3.45 11.22
CA PRO A 662 -10.19 -2.24 11.00
C PRO A 662 -11.50 -2.28 11.78
N GLY A 663 -11.81 -1.19 12.49
CA GLY A 663 -12.99 -1.08 13.37
C GLY A 663 -12.85 -1.75 14.74
N SER A 664 -11.72 -2.41 15.01
CA SER A 664 -11.41 -2.94 16.34
C SER A 664 -10.85 -1.84 17.26
N ASP A 665 -11.16 -1.98 18.55
CA ASP A 665 -10.56 -1.17 19.62
C ASP A 665 -9.20 -1.72 20.06
N TYR A 666 -8.85 -2.94 19.65
CA TYR A 666 -7.64 -3.64 20.07
C TYR A 666 -6.92 -4.32 18.90
N TYR A 667 -5.58 -4.33 18.95
CA TYR A 667 -4.79 -5.28 18.18
C TYR A 667 -5.04 -6.70 18.72
N PRO A 668 -5.36 -7.72 17.90
CA PRO A 668 -5.98 -8.97 18.35
C PRO A 668 -5.01 -9.99 19.02
N ASP A 669 -3.91 -9.51 19.58
CA ASP A 669 -2.95 -10.28 20.38
C ASP A 669 -2.33 -9.39 21.47
N ALA A 670 -2.45 -9.81 22.72
CA ALA A 670 -1.93 -9.12 23.90
C ALA A 670 -0.40 -9.15 24.00
N ARG A 671 0.27 -10.08 23.31
CA ARG A 671 1.73 -10.14 23.28
C ARG A 671 2.33 -8.98 22.48
N ALA A 672 3.60 -8.70 22.74
CA ALA A 672 4.39 -7.77 21.95
C ALA A 672 4.41 -8.20 20.48
N MET A 673 4.35 -7.25 19.56
CA MET A 673 4.45 -7.54 18.13
C MET A 673 5.86 -8.05 17.82
N GLY A 674 5.94 -9.25 17.24
CA GLY A 674 7.19 -9.99 17.03
C GLY A 674 7.53 -11.00 18.13
N PHE A 675 6.67 -11.20 19.13
CA PHE A 675 6.87 -12.23 20.16
C PHE A 675 7.06 -13.63 19.51
N PRO A 676 8.10 -14.40 19.89
CA PRO A 676 9.01 -14.17 21.03
C PRO A 676 10.36 -13.53 20.68
N PHE A 677 10.55 -13.07 19.43
CA PHE A 677 11.80 -12.49 18.93
C PHE A 677 11.88 -10.96 19.06
N ASP A 678 10.87 -10.33 19.64
CA ASP A 678 10.85 -8.88 19.84
C ASP A 678 11.86 -8.40 20.88
N ARG A 679 12.40 -9.29 21.72
CA ARG A 679 13.40 -9.01 22.76
C ARG A 679 14.69 -9.80 22.57
N ALA A 680 15.78 -9.26 23.11
CA ALA A 680 17.05 -9.98 23.18
C ALA A 680 16.90 -11.31 23.92
N PHE A 681 17.65 -12.32 23.47
CA PHE A 681 17.71 -13.60 24.17
C PHE A 681 18.42 -13.50 25.53
N ARG A 682 18.15 -14.47 26.39
CA ARG A 682 18.83 -14.59 27.68
C ARG A 682 20.33 -14.86 27.46
N PRO A 683 21.23 -14.39 28.34
CA PRO A 683 22.67 -14.51 28.14
C PRO A 683 23.20 -15.93 27.93
N GLU A 684 22.52 -16.95 28.44
CA GLU A 684 22.86 -18.36 28.29
C GLU A 684 22.53 -18.94 26.91
N VAL A 685 21.64 -18.30 26.13
CA VAL A 685 21.26 -18.76 24.79
C VAL A 685 22.39 -18.41 23.82
N LYS A 686 23.01 -19.42 23.19
CA LYS A 686 24.10 -19.25 22.20
C LYS A 686 23.70 -19.65 20.79
N THR A 687 22.68 -20.48 20.68
CA THR A 687 22.08 -20.96 19.43
C THR A 687 20.56 -20.84 19.52
N LEU A 688 19.86 -20.98 18.39
CA LEU A 688 18.40 -21.04 18.39
C LEU A 688 17.89 -22.28 19.16
N ASP A 689 18.65 -23.39 19.17
CA ASP A 689 18.27 -24.60 19.89
C ASP A 689 18.29 -24.37 21.41
N ASP A 690 19.21 -23.55 21.93
CA ASP A 690 19.25 -23.17 23.35
C ASP A 690 18.05 -22.31 23.78
N PHE A 691 17.33 -21.69 22.82
CA PHE A 691 16.18 -20.85 23.09
C PHE A 691 14.88 -21.64 23.28
N LEU A 692 14.81 -22.85 22.71
CA LEU A 692 13.58 -23.62 22.61
C LEU A 692 13.05 -24.09 23.96
N THR A 693 11.73 -24.10 24.07
CA THR A 693 10.95 -24.77 25.12
C THR A 693 10.10 -25.88 24.50
N ASP A 694 9.50 -26.76 25.30
CA ASP A 694 8.72 -27.91 24.80
C ASP A 694 7.66 -27.52 23.75
N ASN A 695 7.02 -26.35 23.92
CA ASN A 695 6.02 -25.80 23.01
C ASN A 695 6.60 -25.03 21.82
N MET A 696 7.89 -25.21 21.50
CA MET A 696 8.58 -24.65 20.36
C MET A 696 9.27 -25.74 19.55
N ALA A 697 9.41 -25.52 18.25
CA ALA A 697 10.20 -26.39 17.38
C ALA A 697 10.81 -25.58 16.24
N VAL A 698 11.88 -26.13 15.66
CA VAL A 698 12.53 -25.61 14.47
C VAL A 698 12.68 -26.69 13.41
N GLN A 699 12.65 -26.28 12.15
CA GLN A 699 12.86 -27.14 11.00
C GLN A 699 13.64 -26.38 9.93
N ASP A 700 14.71 -26.98 9.40
CA ASP A 700 15.41 -26.41 8.25
C ASP A 700 14.53 -26.54 7.01
N VAL A 701 14.38 -25.44 6.27
CA VAL A 701 13.59 -25.34 5.04
C VAL A 701 14.46 -24.74 3.94
N VAL A 702 14.46 -25.35 2.77
CA VAL A 702 15.21 -24.87 1.60
C VAL A 702 14.26 -24.12 0.68
N VAL A 703 14.62 -22.90 0.31
CA VAL A 703 13.89 -22.10 -0.68
C VAL A 703 14.67 -22.06 -1.99
N LYS A 704 14.09 -22.62 -3.05
CA LYS A 704 14.68 -22.64 -4.40
C LYS A 704 13.95 -21.71 -5.34
N PHE A 705 14.72 -20.96 -6.10
CA PHE A 705 14.22 -20.09 -7.15
C PHE A 705 14.32 -20.79 -8.51
N ASP A 706 13.20 -20.88 -9.22
CA ASP A 706 13.16 -21.29 -10.63
C ASP A 706 13.06 -20.03 -11.52
N ASP A 707 14.05 -19.83 -12.39
CA ASP A 707 14.05 -18.73 -13.38
C ASP A 707 13.14 -19.00 -14.58
N THR A 708 12.17 -19.91 -14.42
CA THR A 708 11.06 -20.05 -15.36
C THR A 708 10.07 -18.90 -15.18
N ARG A 709 9.48 -18.53 -16.31
CA ARG A 709 8.40 -17.55 -16.39
C ARG A 709 7.09 -18.29 -16.61
N VAL A 710 6.14 -18.04 -15.72
CA VAL A 710 4.76 -18.46 -15.89
C VAL A 710 4.00 -17.27 -16.46
N ASP A 711 3.38 -17.47 -17.63
CA ASP A 711 2.47 -16.48 -18.21
C ASP A 711 1.30 -16.23 -17.25
N PRO A 712 0.61 -15.09 -17.37
CA PRO A 712 -0.53 -14.80 -16.52
C PRO A 712 -1.51 -15.98 -16.54
N PRO A 713 -2.15 -16.33 -15.40
CA PRO A 713 -3.19 -17.35 -15.38
C PRO A 713 -4.12 -17.15 -16.58
N SER A 714 -4.31 -18.21 -17.38
CA SER A 714 -4.92 -18.16 -18.72
C SER A 714 -6.38 -17.64 -18.76
N ASP A 715 -6.93 -17.28 -17.61
CA ASP A 715 -8.28 -16.76 -17.39
C ASP A 715 -8.33 -15.23 -17.28
N LEU A 716 -7.32 -14.51 -17.80
CA LEU A 716 -7.43 -13.08 -18.06
C LEU A 716 -8.50 -12.82 -19.11
N LEU A 717 -9.72 -12.60 -18.60
CA LEU A 717 -10.72 -11.66 -19.09
C LEU A 717 -10.84 -11.64 -20.62
N PRO A 718 -11.47 -12.64 -21.26
CA PRO A 718 -11.96 -12.49 -22.62
C PRO A 718 -12.88 -11.26 -22.70
N GLY A 719 -12.35 -10.14 -23.17
CA GLY A 719 -13.07 -8.98 -23.72
C GLY A 719 -14.27 -8.42 -22.94
N GLY A 720 -14.31 -8.49 -21.60
CA GLY A 720 -15.49 -7.97 -20.89
C GLY A 720 -15.52 -8.02 -19.36
N VAL A 721 -14.46 -8.47 -18.70
CA VAL A 721 -14.41 -8.49 -17.23
C VAL A 721 -13.14 -7.71 -16.83
N SER A 722 -13.17 -6.84 -15.84
CA SER A 722 -12.03 -5.98 -15.47
C SER A 722 -11.96 -5.77 -13.98
N THR A 723 -10.74 -5.72 -13.42
CA THR A 723 -10.48 -5.39 -12.01
C THR A 723 -10.96 -3.98 -11.64
N SER A 724 -11.33 -3.18 -12.64
CA SER A 724 -12.00 -1.90 -12.46
C SER A 724 -13.45 -2.10 -12.06
N TRP A 725 -13.91 -1.34 -11.07
CA TRP A 725 -15.31 -1.22 -10.69
C TRP A 725 -16.20 -0.61 -11.79
N MET A 726 -15.59 -0.02 -12.83
CA MET A 726 -16.33 0.58 -13.94
C MET A 726 -16.94 -0.51 -14.83
N PRO A 727 -18.27 -0.52 -15.00
CA PRO A 727 -18.99 -1.50 -15.81
C PRO A 727 -18.58 -1.48 -17.28
#